data_AF-A0A3G1KZS3-F1
#
_entry.id   AF-A0A3G1KZS3-F1
#
_cell.length_a   1.000
_cell.length_b   1.000
_cell.length_c   1.000
_cell.angle_alpha   90.00
_cell.angle_beta   90.00
_cell.angle_gamma   90.00
#
_symmetry.space_group_name_H-M   'P 1'
#
loop_
_entity.id
_entity.type
_entity.pdbx_description
1 polymer ?
#
loop_
_entity_poly.entity_id
_entity_poly.type
_entity_poly.pdbx_seq_one_letter_code
_entity_poly.pdbx_strand_id
1 'polypeptide(L)'
;MTKVRGSFIESNFLFLGSFLGLIVLIFYPPFFRGLFFQPEQQWALIFASLLFVITWFWKLSCREASFLKKPVDYLVVALVLSYGISFFAAANPRLALAEVIKYAIYFLVFWLCSQLVRNHKDVKILLHAIYLAGIGVALAGVMCATGLIYIKDGFLYGRIFSTMQYPNALASYLAALSFIGIYLWLQFWKTDEGSEFGKKAIPGFLYAIGNYILLLIYIGTGSRGGLIVYPLVLLVYFIGLGKEYRYLAFGHFTLTFIAAMAANIKLMPMLVAGNAGGAWLWFFIGVLAAVIGQALILALSRLKISKQVIGAAAGIIVIAILIFGWMQVKDTDVSSKLMPSHLISSIRNINLADRNVQERFVFWQDAFKIVKDHPVFGFGGGAFEETYRKYQSYFYSSTQVHNHYMQLWAEVGTVGLIIFLSIWLFYKLMVFKLWWKQKDRETKLLVWSIYGTAATIGLHAFLDFDLSLSAITIVLFAMLGLTRGMERYTFNEYKYMDYQKFAQWKWVYQGAVIGVSALVIIFVSMLNMGISESQAGSKAFTAKDYAQAKSHFEKAVSYDRFNPDYRSSLAVAYLNLNEQEEAIKTIEQAVAIAPYNVNVLGTAVNVYAESGNLDQVLKYSEKTVESFPYNYALWEGLTYRYFVVGYQAWAKGDREQAAKMLKKAQEVPGRVEKQMAGVTEQYKSMWGTQLLPVLEVTPSMKLYEGASQYILHDWTNAEQNLKFAFEHLQDKQLKGEAAMWLGVLYQKQGNKIQTAVISAAGSQLMDKFEANVRGLAELETLQ
;
A
#
# COMPACT_ATOMS: atom_id res chain seq x y z
N MET A 1 7.40 -19.91 -48.29
CA MET A 1 6.41 -18.93 -47.80
C MET A 1 6.50 -18.60 -46.30
N THR A 2 6.96 -19.50 -45.43
CA THR A 2 7.16 -19.26 -43.98
C THR A 2 8.33 -18.33 -43.63
N LYS A 3 9.47 -18.44 -44.32
CA LYS A 3 10.64 -17.55 -44.11
C LYS A 3 10.39 -16.08 -44.51
N VAL A 4 9.64 -15.85 -45.59
CA VAL A 4 9.30 -14.49 -46.09
C VAL A 4 8.32 -13.78 -45.14
N ARG A 5 7.35 -14.50 -44.57
CA ARG A 5 6.44 -13.96 -43.53
C ARG A 5 7.16 -13.58 -42.23
N GLY A 6 8.21 -14.32 -41.83
CA GLY A 6 9.01 -13.99 -40.65
C GLY A 6 9.70 -12.62 -40.77
N SER A 7 10.30 -12.33 -41.93
CA SER A 7 11.00 -11.05 -42.18
C SER A 7 10.06 -9.84 -42.19
N PHE A 8 8.83 -9.99 -42.71
CA PHE A 8 7.83 -8.92 -42.78
C PHE A 8 7.21 -8.57 -41.41
N ILE A 9 7.23 -9.51 -40.46
CA ILE A 9 6.75 -9.32 -39.09
C ILE A 9 7.79 -8.61 -38.21
N GLU A 10 9.08 -8.77 -38.52
CA GLU A 10 10.19 -8.11 -37.80
C GLU A 10 10.41 -6.65 -38.22
N SER A 11 10.11 -6.30 -39.47
CA SER A 11 10.24 -4.93 -40.01
C SER A 11 8.99 -4.06 -39.81
N ASN A 12 8.02 -4.49 -38.99
CA ASN A 12 6.77 -3.78 -38.81
C ASN A 12 6.93 -2.69 -37.72
N PHE A 13 6.85 -1.43 -38.14
CA PHE A 13 6.95 -0.26 -37.25
C PHE A 13 5.98 -0.32 -36.06
N LEU A 14 4.77 -0.88 -36.25
CA LEU A 14 3.78 -1.03 -35.17
C LEU A 14 4.25 -2.02 -34.09
N PHE A 15 4.88 -3.14 -34.48
CA PHE A 15 5.47 -4.06 -33.52
C PHE A 15 6.58 -3.39 -32.74
N LEU A 16 7.51 -2.73 -33.43
CA LEU A 16 8.65 -2.07 -32.80
C LEU A 16 8.19 -0.99 -31.82
N GLY A 17 7.23 -0.15 -32.22
CA GLY A 17 6.62 0.87 -31.35
C GLY A 17 5.98 0.27 -30.11
N SER A 18 5.16 -0.79 -30.27
CA SER A 18 4.57 -1.50 -29.14
C SER A 18 5.60 -2.16 -28.21
N PHE A 19 6.63 -2.78 -28.77
CA PHE A 19 7.65 -3.50 -28.02
C PHE A 19 8.56 -2.54 -27.23
N LEU A 20 8.99 -1.43 -27.86
CA LEU A 20 9.72 -0.37 -27.18
C LEU A 20 8.85 0.31 -26.11
N GLY A 21 7.58 0.55 -26.41
CA GLY A 21 6.63 1.07 -25.43
C GLY A 21 6.44 0.16 -24.22
N LEU A 22 6.37 -1.17 -24.44
CA LEU A 22 6.29 -2.15 -23.35
C LEU A 22 7.57 -2.14 -22.50
N ILE A 23 8.75 -1.99 -23.12
CA ILE A 23 10.02 -1.81 -22.38
C ILE A 23 9.92 -0.60 -21.45
N VAL A 24 9.45 0.54 -21.96
CA VAL A 24 9.25 1.75 -21.14
C VAL A 24 8.27 1.46 -20.00
N LEU A 25 7.09 0.91 -20.31
CA LEU A 25 6.01 0.63 -19.35
C LEU A 25 6.45 -0.27 -18.19
N ILE A 26 7.43 -1.16 -18.41
CA ILE A 26 7.96 -2.05 -17.37
C ILE A 26 9.19 -1.45 -16.66
N PHE A 27 9.95 -0.58 -17.34
CA PHE A 27 11.19 -0.02 -16.83
C PHE A 27 10.97 1.15 -15.85
N TYR A 28 10.12 2.12 -16.20
CA TYR A 28 10.00 3.37 -15.43
C TYR A 28 9.20 3.28 -14.10
N PRO A 29 8.16 2.43 -13.93
CA PRO A 29 7.30 2.45 -12.74
C PRO A 29 8.01 2.45 -11.38
N PRO A 30 9.08 1.64 -11.14
CA PRO A 30 9.71 1.60 -9.82
C PRO A 30 10.43 2.90 -9.42
N PHE A 31 10.67 3.82 -10.36
CA PHE A 31 11.28 5.12 -10.08
C PHE A 31 10.29 6.17 -9.56
N PHE A 32 8.98 5.91 -9.63
CA PHE A 32 7.92 6.83 -9.21
C PHE A 32 7.19 6.31 -7.97
N ARG A 33 7.90 6.20 -6.83
CA ARG A 33 7.30 5.75 -5.54
C ARG A 33 6.63 4.38 -5.67
N GLY A 34 7.26 3.48 -6.42
CA GLY A 34 6.72 2.16 -6.78
C GLY A 34 5.38 2.19 -7.52
N LEU A 35 5.04 3.32 -8.14
CA LEU A 35 3.74 3.57 -8.77
C LEU A 35 2.57 3.32 -7.79
N PHE A 36 2.75 3.73 -6.52
CA PHE A 36 1.76 3.57 -5.45
C PHE A 36 0.61 4.57 -5.51
N PHE A 37 0.87 5.78 -6.01
CA PHE A 37 -0.10 6.87 -6.03
C PHE A 37 -0.97 6.86 -7.30
N GLN A 38 -2.22 7.28 -7.14
CA GLN A 38 -3.24 7.19 -8.19
C GLN A 38 -2.96 8.03 -9.44
N PRO A 39 -2.49 9.29 -9.36
CA PRO A 39 -2.20 10.09 -10.56
C PRO A 39 -1.21 9.39 -11.49
N GLU A 40 -0.15 8.80 -10.94
CA GLU A 40 0.84 8.08 -11.72
C GLU A 40 0.28 6.80 -12.32
N GLN A 41 -0.59 6.08 -11.59
CA GLN A 41 -1.31 4.91 -12.12
C GLN A 41 -2.24 5.29 -13.28
N GLN A 42 -2.92 6.43 -13.19
CA GLN A 42 -3.78 6.94 -14.25
C GLN A 42 -2.99 7.21 -15.54
N TRP A 43 -1.82 7.86 -15.44
CA TRP A 43 -0.92 8.04 -16.59
C TRP A 43 -0.40 6.71 -17.16
N ALA A 44 -0.06 5.77 -16.28
CA ALA A 44 0.36 4.43 -16.71
C ALA A 44 -0.76 3.68 -17.47
N LEU A 45 -2.02 3.82 -17.04
CA LEU A 45 -3.16 3.22 -17.74
C LEU A 45 -3.38 3.85 -19.12
N ILE A 46 -3.33 5.18 -19.25
CA ILE A 46 -3.42 5.86 -20.55
C ILE A 46 -2.33 5.32 -21.50
N PHE A 47 -1.08 5.27 -21.02
CA PHE A 47 0.03 4.77 -21.84
C PHE A 47 -0.16 3.29 -22.23
N ALA A 48 -0.56 2.43 -21.28
CA ALA A 48 -0.82 1.02 -21.56
C ALA A 48 -1.98 0.82 -22.55
N SER A 49 -3.04 1.64 -22.48
CA SER A 49 -4.17 1.62 -23.42
C SER A 49 -3.75 2.02 -24.84
N LEU A 50 -2.88 3.03 -24.98
CA LEU A 50 -2.31 3.38 -26.29
C LEU A 50 -1.48 2.23 -26.87
N LEU A 51 -0.62 1.61 -26.05
CA LEU A 51 0.16 0.45 -26.48
C LEU A 51 -0.72 -0.74 -26.83
N PHE A 52 -1.83 -0.94 -26.13
CA PHE A 52 -2.83 -1.96 -26.44
C PHE A 52 -3.41 -1.77 -27.85
N VAL A 53 -3.83 -0.54 -28.19
CA VAL A 53 -4.32 -0.21 -29.54
C VAL A 53 -3.25 -0.47 -30.60
N ILE A 54 -2.04 0.04 -30.43
CA ILE A 54 -0.94 -0.15 -31.41
C ILE A 54 -0.63 -1.63 -31.60
N THR A 55 -0.59 -2.40 -30.50
CA THR A 55 -0.33 -3.85 -30.52
C THR A 55 -1.45 -4.60 -31.24
N TRP A 56 -2.70 -4.18 -31.02
CA TRP A 56 -3.85 -4.78 -31.70
C TRP A 56 -3.81 -4.52 -33.21
N PHE A 57 -3.45 -3.31 -33.62
CA PHE A 57 -3.28 -2.95 -35.03
C PHE A 57 -2.15 -3.77 -35.68
N TRP A 58 -1.03 -3.94 -34.99
CA TRP A 58 0.03 -4.84 -35.44
C TRP A 58 -0.49 -6.27 -35.64
N LYS A 59 -1.17 -6.85 -34.64
CA LYS A 59 -1.71 -8.22 -34.75
C LYS A 59 -2.71 -8.38 -35.90
N LEU A 60 -3.60 -7.42 -36.08
CA LEU A 60 -4.54 -7.42 -37.20
C LEU A 60 -3.82 -7.29 -38.55
N SER A 61 -2.71 -6.55 -38.64
CA SER A 61 -1.88 -6.52 -39.86
C SER A 61 -1.30 -7.90 -40.21
N CYS A 62 -1.11 -8.77 -39.21
CA CYS A 62 -0.74 -10.17 -39.38
C CYS A 62 -1.96 -11.10 -39.60
N ARG A 63 -3.19 -10.58 -39.63
CA ARG A 63 -4.47 -11.30 -39.62
C ARG A 63 -4.72 -12.16 -38.38
N GLU A 64 -4.09 -11.83 -37.27
CA GLU A 64 -4.33 -12.48 -35.99
C GLU A 64 -5.33 -11.66 -35.16
N ALA A 65 -6.55 -12.19 -34.99
CA ALA A 65 -7.58 -11.57 -34.12
C ALA A 65 -7.76 -12.30 -32.79
N SER A 66 -6.85 -13.22 -32.42
CA SER A 66 -7.01 -14.00 -31.20
C SER A 66 -6.79 -13.15 -29.95
N PHE A 67 -7.65 -13.23 -28.93
CA PHE A 67 -7.56 -12.39 -27.73
C PHE A 67 -7.20 -13.19 -26.47
N LEU A 68 -8.13 -14.01 -25.96
CA LEU A 68 -7.93 -14.92 -24.82
C LEU A 68 -8.10 -16.37 -25.32
N LYS A 69 -7.29 -17.31 -24.81
CA LYS A 69 -7.36 -18.73 -25.22
C LYS A 69 -7.20 -19.72 -24.08
N LYS A 70 -6.46 -19.38 -23.03
CA LYS A 70 -6.12 -20.30 -21.93
C LYS A 70 -6.82 -19.89 -20.64
N PRO A 71 -7.01 -20.83 -19.69
CA PRO A 71 -7.62 -20.53 -18.40
C PRO A 71 -6.99 -19.31 -17.71
N VAL A 72 -5.66 -19.18 -17.71
CA VAL A 72 -4.98 -18.02 -17.11
C VAL A 72 -5.37 -16.69 -17.78
N ASP A 73 -5.60 -16.67 -19.10
CA ASP A 73 -6.01 -15.46 -19.83
C ASP A 73 -7.38 -14.97 -19.32
N TYR A 74 -8.33 -15.90 -19.15
CA TYR A 74 -9.68 -15.59 -18.64
C TYR A 74 -9.66 -15.23 -17.16
N LEU A 75 -8.83 -15.89 -16.35
CA LEU A 75 -8.74 -15.62 -14.91
C LEU A 75 -8.15 -14.23 -14.61
N VAL A 76 -7.16 -13.78 -15.39
CA VAL A 76 -6.62 -12.42 -15.24
C VAL A 76 -7.70 -11.37 -15.57
N VAL A 77 -8.52 -11.59 -16.61
CA VAL A 77 -9.67 -10.71 -16.90
C VAL A 77 -10.74 -10.82 -15.81
N ALA A 78 -11.03 -12.03 -15.33
CA ALA A 78 -11.99 -12.25 -14.25
C ALA A 78 -11.59 -11.53 -12.97
N LEU A 79 -10.29 -11.36 -12.70
CA LEU A 79 -9.82 -10.57 -11.57
C LEU A 79 -10.16 -9.09 -11.74
N VAL A 80 -9.93 -8.50 -12.93
CA VAL A 80 -10.36 -7.11 -13.22
C VAL A 80 -11.88 -6.97 -13.06
N LEU A 81 -12.64 -7.93 -13.58
CA LEU A 81 -14.10 -7.95 -13.46
C LEU A 81 -14.55 -8.09 -12.01
N SER A 82 -13.84 -8.86 -11.17
CA SER A 82 -14.18 -8.99 -9.75
C SER A 82 -14.07 -7.65 -9.01
N TYR A 83 -13.02 -6.87 -9.29
CA TYR A 83 -12.90 -5.49 -8.80
C TYR A 83 -14.02 -4.60 -9.35
N GLY A 84 -14.34 -4.72 -10.65
CA GLY A 84 -15.46 -4.01 -11.27
C GLY A 84 -16.83 -4.35 -10.68
N ILE A 85 -17.07 -5.59 -10.26
CA ILE A 85 -18.30 -6.01 -9.58
C ILE A 85 -18.32 -5.47 -8.14
N SER A 86 -17.20 -5.58 -7.41
CA SER A 86 -17.08 -5.09 -6.04
C SER A 86 -17.32 -3.57 -5.92
N PHE A 87 -17.06 -2.81 -6.99
CA PHE A 87 -17.31 -1.36 -7.05
C PHE A 87 -18.75 -0.99 -6.69
N PHE A 88 -19.75 -1.78 -7.10
CA PHE A 88 -21.16 -1.47 -6.84
C PHE A 88 -21.58 -1.65 -5.38
N ALA A 89 -20.78 -2.37 -4.60
CA ALA A 89 -20.98 -2.57 -3.17
C ALA A 89 -19.85 -1.92 -2.34
N ALA A 90 -19.07 -1.01 -2.94
CA ALA A 90 -17.86 -0.49 -2.32
C ALA A 90 -18.15 0.41 -1.11
N ALA A 91 -17.34 0.26 -0.06
CA ALA A 91 -17.32 1.19 1.07
C ALA A 91 -16.96 2.62 0.65
N ASN A 92 -16.11 2.73 -0.38
CA ASN A 92 -15.74 3.98 -1.01
C ASN A 92 -15.58 3.75 -2.52
N PRO A 93 -16.54 4.21 -3.36
CA PRO A 93 -16.50 4.00 -4.80
C PRO A 93 -15.23 4.55 -5.47
N ARG A 94 -14.65 5.63 -4.94
CA ARG A 94 -13.46 6.25 -5.54
C ARG A 94 -12.20 5.44 -5.30
N LEU A 95 -12.05 4.85 -4.13
CA LEU A 95 -10.97 3.89 -3.85
C LEU A 95 -11.16 2.61 -4.66
N ALA A 96 -12.40 2.12 -4.78
CA ALA A 96 -12.69 0.94 -5.60
C ALA A 96 -12.35 1.16 -7.08
N LEU A 97 -12.65 2.35 -7.61
CA LEU A 97 -12.24 2.74 -8.96
C LEU A 97 -10.72 2.75 -9.13
N ALA A 98 -9.97 3.20 -8.12
CA ALA A 98 -8.51 3.19 -8.16
C ALA A 98 -7.94 1.76 -8.25
N GLU A 99 -8.54 0.80 -7.54
CA GLU A 99 -8.18 -0.61 -7.70
C GLU A 99 -8.51 -1.14 -9.10
N VAL A 100 -9.69 -0.82 -9.65
CA VAL A 100 -10.04 -1.21 -11.04
C VAL A 100 -8.99 -0.69 -12.04
N ILE A 101 -8.52 0.55 -11.88
CA ILE A 101 -7.46 1.14 -12.69
C ILE A 101 -6.16 0.33 -12.55
N LYS A 102 -5.73 -0.01 -11.33
CA LYS A 102 -4.54 -0.84 -11.10
C LYS A 102 -4.62 -2.20 -11.79
N TYR A 103 -5.71 -2.93 -11.57
CA TYR A 103 -5.86 -4.26 -12.16
C TYR A 103 -6.05 -4.22 -13.68
N ALA A 104 -6.61 -3.14 -14.24
CA ALA A 104 -6.60 -2.91 -15.69
C ALA A 104 -5.18 -2.77 -16.24
N ILE A 105 -4.29 -2.02 -15.58
CA ILE A 105 -2.87 -1.93 -15.96
C ILE A 105 -2.22 -3.32 -15.94
N TYR A 106 -2.46 -4.09 -14.88
CA TYR A 106 -1.86 -5.42 -14.72
C TYR A 106 -2.32 -6.39 -15.82
N PHE A 107 -3.61 -6.37 -16.18
CA PHE A 107 -4.12 -7.11 -17.32
C PHE A 107 -3.47 -6.68 -18.62
N LEU A 108 -3.35 -5.37 -18.89
CA LEU A 108 -2.73 -4.87 -20.11
C LEU A 108 -1.26 -5.26 -20.20
N VAL A 109 -0.48 -5.19 -19.11
CA VAL A 109 0.92 -5.64 -19.08
C VAL A 109 1.01 -7.14 -19.33
N PHE A 110 0.20 -7.96 -18.63
CA PHE A 110 0.13 -9.40 -18.87
C PHE A 110 -0.16 -9.71 -20.34
N TRP A 111 -1.18 -9.04 -20.89
CA TRP A 111 -1.61 -9.25 -22.26
C TRP A 111 -0.51 -8.82 -23.23
N LEU A 112 0.02 -7.61 -23.13
CA LEU A 112 1.10 -7.09 -23.97
C LEU A 112 2.32 -8.02 -23.96
N CYS A 113 2.76 -8.47 -22.79
CA CYS A 113 3.85 -9.45 -22.67
C CYS A 113 3.51 -10.76 -23.40
N SER A 114 2.30 -11.28 -23.25
CA SER A 114 1.86 -12.53 -23.90
C SER A 114 1.73 -12.42 -25.42
N GLN A 115 1.51 -11.21 -25.96
CA GLN A 115 1.36 -10.96 -27.40
C GLN A 115 2.67 -10.62 -28.09
N LEU A 116 3.51 -9.81 -27.45
CA LEU A 116 4.67 -9.20 -28.10
C LEU A 116 5.93 -10.07 -28.05
N VAL A 117 5.98 -11.09 -27.20
CA VAL A 117 7.09 -12.05 -27.24
C VAL A 117 6.84 -13.15 -28.25
N ARG A 118 7.74 -13.28 -29.23
CA ARG A 118 7.62 -14.26 -30.33
C ARG A 118 8.68 -15.36 -30.26
N ASN A 119 9.72 -15.14 -29.47
CA ASN A 119 10.85 -16.04 -29.29
C ASN A 119 11.60 -15.71 -27.98
N HIS A 120 12.63 -16.50 -27.67
CA HIS A 120 13.46 -16.29 -26.49
C HIS A 120 14.22 -14.95 -26.47
N LYS A 121 14.53 -14.37 -27.63
CA LYS A 121 15.23 -13.07 -27.72
C LYS A 121 14.33 -11.95 -27.20
N ASP A 122 13.07 -11.92 -27.62
CA ASP A 122 12.09 -10.94 -27.16
C ASP A 122 11.90 -11.02 -25.64
N VAL A 123 11.76 -12.25 -25.09
CA VAL A 123 11.67 -12.48 -23.64
C VAL A 123 12.93 -11.96 -22.93
N LYS A 124 14.11 -12.29 -23.44
CA LYS A 124 15.39 -11.83 -22.88
C LYS A 124 15.48 -10.31 -22.84
N ILE A 125 15.07 -9.60 -23.89
CA ILE A 125 15.11 -8.12 -23.91
C ILE A 125 14.23 -7.54 -22.80
N LEU A 126 13.01 -8.05 -22.61
CA LEU A 126 12.12 -7.58 -21.54
C LEU A 126 12.68 -7.90 -20.14
N LEU A 127 13.32 -9.07 -19.97
CA LEU A 127 14.01 -9.40 -18.72
C LEU A 127 15.20 -8.45 -18.45
N HIS A 128 15.95 -8.02 -19.47
CA HIS A 128 16.99 -7.01 -19.30
C HIS A 128 16.41 -5.66 -18.87
N ALA A 129 15.29 -5.23 -19.46
CA ALA A 129 14.64 -3.99 -19.05
C ALA A 129 14.26 -4.02 -17.57
N ILE A 130 13.61 -5.10 -17.11
CA ILE A 130 13.25 -5.29 -15.70
C ILE A 130 14.50 -5.31 -14.81
N TYR A 131 15.53 -6.05 -15.21
CA TYR A 131 16.75 -6.20 -14.43
C TYR A 131 17.52 -4.88 -14.30
N LEU A 132 17.64 -4.11 -15.38
CA LEU A 132 18.29 -2.81 -15.39
C LEU A 132 17.51 -1.76 -14.57
N ALA A 133 16.17 -1.81 -14.61
CA ALA A 133 15.34 -0.99 -13.72
C ALA A 133 15.64 -1.33 -12.24
N GLY A 134 15.75 -2.61 -11.91
CA GLY A 134 16.20 -3.10 -10.60
C GLY A 134 17.54 -2.56 -10.14
N ILE A 135 18.54 -2.59 -11.02
CA ILE A 135 19.87 -2.03 -10.73
C ILE A 135 19.77 -0.52 -10.51
N GLY A 136 19.02 0.21 -11.34
CA GLY A 136 18.81 1.64 -11.19
C GLY A 136 18.16 1.99 -9.85
N VAL A 137 17.12 1.24 -9.45
CA VAL A 137 16.46 1.37 -8.15
C VAL A 137 17.42 1.06 -7.01
N ALA A 138 18.25 0.02 -7.11
CA ALA A 138 19.23 -0.29 -6.08
C ALA A 138 20.28 0.83 -5.93
N LEU A 139 20.83 1.31 -7.05
CA LEU A 139 21.81 2.39 -7.06
C LEU A 139 21.23 3.71 -6.53
N ALA A 140 19.99 4.04 -6.89
CA ALA A 140 19.29 5.22 -6.37
C ALA A 140 19.21 5.22 -4.83
N GLY A 141 19.12 4.03 -4.21
CA GLY A 141 19.14 3.88 -2.76
C GLY A 141 20.47 4.30 -2.13
N VAL A 142 21.61 3.86 -2.68
CA VAL A 142 22.94 4.27 -2.19
C VAL A 142 23.22 5.73 -2.49
N MET A 143 22.85 6.21 -3.68
CA MET A 143 23.00 7.62 -4.05
C MET A 143 22.19 8.53 -3.12
N CYS A 144 20.97 8.13 -2.75
CA CYS A 144 20.17 8.86 -1.78
C CYS A 144 20.81 8.84 -0.39
N ALA A 145 21.27 7.67 0.07
CA ALA A 145 21.90 7.53 1.38
C ALA A 145 23.24 8.28 1.52
N THR A 146 23.92 8.55 0.40
CA THR A 146 25.17 9.32 0.34
C THR A 146 24.95 10.81 0.07
N GLY A 147 23.69 11.26 -0.09
CA GLY A 147 23.35 12.65 -0.37
C GLY A 147 23.59 13.11 -1.81
N LEU A 148 23.87 12.19 -2.75
CA LEU A 148 24.07 12.53 -4.17
C LEU A 148 22.77 12.89 -4.89
N ILE A 149 21.66 12.26 -4.49
CA ILE A 149 20.32 12.57 -5.01
C ILE A 149 19.34 12.67 -3.84
N TYR A 150 18.28 13.47 -4.01
CA TYR A 150 17.21 13.55 -3.02
C TYR A 150 16.05 12.63 -3.39
N ILE A 151 15.75 11.68 -2.52
CA ILE A 151 14.52 10.88 -2.56
C ILE A 151 13.91 10.99 -1.17
N LYS A 152 12.68 11.52 -1.09
CA LYS A 152 11.94 11.58 0.18
C LYS A 152 11.90 10.17 0.79
N ASP A 153 12.27 10.04 2.05
CA ASP A 153 12.32 8.78 2.80
C ASP A 153 13.15 7.67 2.13
N GLY A 154 14.07 8.00 1.22
CA GLY A 154 14.88 7.02 0.48
C GLY A 154 15.96 6.32 1.33
N PHE A 155 16.35 6.92 2.46
CA PHE A 155 17.17 6.33 3.50
C PHE A 155 16.67 6.82 4.87
N LEU A 156 16.18 5.90 5.70
CA LEU A 156 15.55 6.22 6.97
C LEU A 156 15.87 5.16 8.02
N TYR A 157 16.09 5.58 9.27
CA TYR A 157 16.42 4.68 10.39
C TYR A 157 17.58 3.72 10.12
N GLY A 158 18.59 4.18 9.37
CA GLY A 158 19.74 3.36 8.98
C GLY A 158 19.42 2.22 8.02
N ARG A 159 18.32 2.32 7.27
CA ARG A 159 17.87 1.34 6.27
C ARG A 159 17.67 2.01 4.92
N ILE A 160 17.93 1.26 3.84
CA ILE A 160 17.72 1.75 2.47
C ILE A 160 16.29 1.45 2.02
N PHE A 161 15.56 2.49 1.61
CA PHE A 161 14.18 2.44 1.11
C PHE A 161 14.11 2.72 -0.39
N SER A 162 15.09 3.48 -0.91
CA SER A 162 15.21 3.89 -2.32
C SER A 162 13.94 4.56 -2.87
N THR A 163 13.78 4.57 -4.19
CA THR A 163 12.62 5.11 -4.91
C THR A 163 11.30 4.43 -4.55
N MET A 164 11.34 3.24 -3.93
CA MET A 164 10.14 2.54 -3.45
C MET A 164 9.56 3.17 -2.18
N GLN A 165 10.36 3.91 -1.40
CA GLN A 165 9.96 4.50 -0.10
C GLN A 165 9.40 3.49 0.90
N TYR A 166 9.63 2.19 0.67
CA TYR A 166 9.18 1.11 1.53
C TYR A 166 10.18 -0.06 1.44
N PRO A 167 10.88 -0.41 2.53
CA PRO A 167 12.04 -1.29 2.48
C PRO A 167 11.66 -2.75 2.24
N ASN A 168 10.46 -3.17 2.65
CA ASN A 168 10.01 -4.55 2.46
C ASN A 168 9.65 -4.82 0.99
N ALA A 169 8.96 -3.87 0.34
CA ALA A 169 8.72 -3.89 -1.09
C ALA A 169 10.03 -3.84 -1.89
N LEU A 170 10.97 -2.97 -1.50
CA LEU A 170 12.30 -2.94 -2.12
C LEU A 170 13.00 -4.30 -2.00
N ALA A 171 12.97 -4.93 -0.82
CA ALA A 171 13.58 -6.24 -0.62
C ALA A 171 12.95 -7.32 -1.49
N SER A 172 11.61 -7.40 -1.52
CA SER A 172 10.86 -8.34 -2.37
C SER A 172 11.23 -8.16 -3.85
N TYR A 173 11.28 -6.92 -4.31
CA TYR A 173 11.65 -6.56 -5.68
C TYR A 173 13.08 -6.99 -6.02
N LEU A 174 14.09 -6.54 -5.27
CA LEU A 174 15.50 -6.84 -5.56
C LEU A 174 15.82 -8.34 -5.43
N ALA A 175 15.22 -9.02 -4.45
CA ALA A 175 15.35 -10.47 -4.29
C ALA A 175 14.79 -11.21 -5.51
N ALA A 176 13.62 -10.82 -6.01
CA ALA A 176 13.03 -11.40 -7.21
C ALA A 176 13.91 -11.17 -8.45
N LEU A 177 14.45 -9.97 -8.63
CA LEU A 177 15.27 -9.63 -9.81
C LEU A 177 16.64 -10.31 -9.82
N SER A 178 17.14 -10.75 -8.67
CA SER A 178 18.37 -11.56 -8.62
C SER A 178 18.25 -12.88 -9.41
N PHE A 179 17.06 -13.49 -9.50
CA PHE A 179 16.84 -14.69 -10.31
C PHE A 179 16.98 -14.40 -11.81
N ILE A 180 16.54 -13.22 -12.26
CA ILE A 180 16.76 -12.76 -13.63
C ILE A 180 18.26 -12.58 -13.88
N GLY A 181 18.99 -11.95 -12.95
CA GLY A 181 20.43 -11.77 -13.11
C GLY A 181 21.21 -13.09 -13.10
N ILE A 182 20.83 -14.06 -12.26
CA ILE A 182 21.41 -15.42 -12.27
C ILE A 182 21.17 -16.07 -13.64
N TYR A 183 19.95 -15.99 -14.17
CA TYR A 183 19.61 -16.47 -15.51
C TYR A 183 20.49 -15.84 -16.58
N LEU A 184 20.57 -14.50 -16.60
CA LEU A 184 21.34 -13.76 -17.58
C LEU A 184 22.82 -14.13 -17.50
N TRP A 185 23.39 -14.20 -16.29
CA TRP A 185 24.77 -14.66 -16.08
C TRP A 185 24.99 -16.08 -16.63
N LEU A 186 24.11 -17.05 -16.34
CA LEU A 186 24.23 -18.42 -16.82
C LEU A 186 24.20 -18.55 -18.35
N GLN A 187 23.48 -17.66 -19.06
CA GLN A 187 23.42 -17.67 -20.52
C GLN A 187 24.79 -17.37 -21.17
N PHE A 188 25.64 -16.56 -20.53
CA PHE A 188 26.95 -16.19 -21.06
C PHE A 188 28.00 -17.27 -20.85
N TRP A 189 27.85 -18.11 -19.82
CA TRP A 189 28.82 -19.16 -19.46
C TRP A 189 28.47 -20.53 -20.03
N LYS A 190 27.61 -20.57 -21.06
CA LYS A 190 27.36 -21.76 -21.87
C LYS A 190 28.68 -22.16 -22.53
N THR A 191 29.36 -23.12 -21.91
CA THR A 191 30.60 -23.75 -22.39
C THR A 191 30.31 -24.51 -23.68
N ASP A 192 30.42 -23.84 -24.83
CA ASP A 192 30.82 -24.51 -26.06
C ASP A 192 32.34 -24.69 -26.00
N GLU A 193 32.77 -25.96 -26.02
CA GLU A 193 34.16 -26.36 -26.23
C GLU A 193 34.67 -25.72 -27.54
N GLY A 194 35.34 -24.57 -27.44
CA GLY A 194 36.01 -23.94 -28.59
C GLY A 194 35.79 -22.44 -28.81
N SER A 195 34.99 -21.71 -28.00
CA SER A 195 34.80 -20.27 -28.23
C SER A 195 35.89 -19.38 -27.60
N GLU A 196 36.41 -18.42 -28.38
CA GLU A 196 37.49 -17.48 -28.02
C GLU A 196 37.23 -16.76 -26.67
N PHE A 197 38.17 -16.93 -25.75
CA PHE A 197 38.10 -16.55 -24.34
C PHE A 197 38.15 -15.04 -24.04
N GLY A 198 38.15 -14.15 -25.04
CA GLY A 198 38.39 -12.71 -24.82
C GLY A 198 37.16 -11.80 -24.93
N LYS A 199 36.29 -12.03 -25.92
CA LYS A 199 35.29 -11.01 -26.34
C LYS A 199 33.90 -11.17 -25.69
N LYS A 200 33.62 -12.28 -25.00
CA LYS A 200 32.29 -12.60 -24.41
C LYS A 200 32.26 -12.64 -22.87
N ALA A 201 33.39 -12.44 -22.19
CA ALA A 201 33.46 -12.49 -20.72
C ALA A 201 32.95 -11.20 -20.03
N ILE A 202 33.11 -10.04 -20.70
CA ILE A 202 32.73 -8.72 -20.15
C ILE A 202 31.24 -8.67 -19.75
N PRO A 203 30.27 -9.07 -20.61
CA PRO A 203 28.87 -9.12 -20.20
C PRO A 203 28.62 -9.99 -18.97
N GLY A 204 29.27 -11.16 -18.89
CA GLY A 204 29.16 -12.06 -17.74
C GLY A 204 29.57 -11.40 -16.42
N PHE A 205 30.65 -10.61 -16.42
CA PHE A 205 31.03 -9.82 -15.24
C PHE A 205 30.03 -8.72 -14.91
N LEU A 206 29.43 -8.05 -15.90
CA LEU A 206 28.42 -7.02 -15.67
C LEU A 206 27.17 -7.57 -14.94
N TYR A 207 26.69 -8.78 -15.27
CA TYR A 207 25.59 -9.39 -14.50
C TYR A 207 25.98 -9.77 -13.08
N ALA A 208 27.25 -10.11 -12.83
CA ALA A 208 27.72 -10.34 -11.48
C ALA A 208 27.81 -9.06 -10.65
N ILE A 209 28.24 -7.96 -11.27
CA ILE A 209 28.18 -6.63 -10.66
C ILE A 209 26.73 -6.25 -10.38
N GLY A 210 25.82 -6.45 -11.34
CA GLY A 210 24.40 -6.22 -11.16
C GLY A 210 23.81 -7.01 -9.99
N ASN A 211 24.08 -8.31 -9.91
CA ASN A 211 23.60 -9.15 -8.80
C ASN A 211 24.22 -8.77 -7.46
N TYR A 212 25.50 -8.41 -7.43
CA TYR A 212 26.13 -7.84 -6.25
C TYR A 212 25.39 -6.58 -5.78
N ILE A 213 25.06 -5.65 -6.68
CA ILE A 213 24.32 -4.43 -6.34
C ILE A 213 22.94 -4.77 -5.78
N LEU A 214 22.17 -5.64 -6.46
CA LEU A 214 20.84 -6.05 -5.99
C LEU A 214 20.91 -6.67 -4.60
N LEU A 215 21.86 -7.59 -4.36
CA LEU A 215 22.02 -8.27 -3.07
C LEU A 215 22.53 -7.35 -1.97
N LEU A 216 23.46 -6.44 -2.28
CA LEU A 216 23.98 -5.44 -1.34
C LEU A 216 22.85 -4.57 -0.78
N ILE A 217 21.96 -4.10 -1.66
CA ILE A 217 20.83 -3.24 -1.27
C ILE A 217 19.71 -4.04 -0.66
N TYR A 218 19.42 -5.25 -1.14
CA TYR A 218 18.53 -6.20 -0.47
C TYR A 218 18.94 -6.38 1.00
N ILE A 219 20.23 -6.62 1.30
CA ILE A 219 20.72 -6.70 2.69
C ILE A 219 20.55 -5.36 3.41
N GLY A 220 20.86 -4.24 2.75
CA GLY A 220 20.69 -2.88 3.27
C GLY A 220 19.24 -2.48 3.60
N THR A 221 18.25 -3.19 3.05
CA THR A 221 16.83 -2.97 3.42
C THR A 221 16.51 -3.47 4.82
N GLY A 222 17.23 -4.48 5.35
CA GLY A 222 16.90 -5.14 6.62
C GLY A 222 15.51 -5.79 6.68
N SER A 223 14.86 -6.10 5.55
CA SER A 223 13.51 -6.69 5.51
C SER A 223 13.48 -8.10 6.14
N ARG A 224 12.70 -8.27 7.21
CA ARG A 224 12.52 -9.57 7.90
C ARG A 224 11.79 -10.58 7.01
N GLY A 225 10.70 -10.17 6.36
CA GLY A 225 9.96 -11.01 5.41
C GLY A 225 10.86 -11.46 4.24
N GLY A 226 11.74 -10.57 3.78
CA GLY A 226 12.75 -10.87 2.77
C GLY A 226 13.69 -12.00 3.20
N LEU A 227 14.14 -12.00 4.45
CA LEU A 227 15.05 -13.03 5.00
C LEU A 227 14.38 -14.40 5.18
N ILE A 228 13.05 -14.45 5.28
CA ILE A 228 12.31 -15.70 5.37
C ILE A 228 12.02 -16.24 3.97
N VAL A 229 11.45 -15.41 3.09
CA VAL A 229 10.94 -15.86 1.79
C VAL A 229 12.06 -16.13 0.80
N TYR A 230 13.07 -15.25 0.72
CA TYR A 230 14.09 -15.36 -0.33
C TYR A 230 14.91 -16.66 -0.22
N PRO A 231 15.44 -17.09 0.94
CA PRO A 231 16.16 -18.36 1.06
C PRO A 231 15.30 -19.58 0.73
N LEU A 232 14.01 -19.58 1.11
CA LEU A 232 13.09 -20.68 0.80
C LEU A 232 12.88 -20.82 -0.71
N VAL A 233 12.64 -19.71 -1.42
CA VAL A 233 12.49 -19.72 -2.88
C VAL A 233 13.80 -20.06 -3.58
N LEU A 234 14.94 -19.55 -3.07
CA LEU A 234 16.26 -19.84 -3.60
C LEU A 234 16.61 -21.34 -3.51
N LEU A 235 16.25 -22.00 -2.39
CA LEU A 235 16.42 -23.44 -2.21
C LEU A 235 15.63 -24.22 -3.27
N VAL A 236 14.34 -23.92 -3.42
CA VAL A 236 13.48 -24.54 -4.45
C VAL A 236 14.02 -24.25 -5.84
N TYR A 237 14.50 -23.03 -6.10
CA TYR A 237 15.09 -22.63 -7.36
C TYR A 237 16.30 -23.49 -7.71
N PHE A 238 17.27 -23.65 -6.81
CA PHE A 238 18.44 -24.50 -7.06
C PHE A 238 18.08 -25.98 -7.27
N ILE A 239 17.09 -26.50 -6.53
CA ILE A 239 16.62 -27.89 -6.71
C ILE A 239 16.02 -28.08 -8.11
N GLY A 240 15.21 -27.13 -8.59
CA GLY A 240 14.55 -27.22 -9.90
C GLY A 240 15.43 -26.91 -11.11
N LEU A 241 16.62 -26.32 -10.91
CA LEU A 241 17.59 -26.12 -11.99
C LEU A 241 18.11 -27.46 -12.55
N GLY A 242 18.43 -27.48 -13.85
CA GLY A 242 19.13 -28.61 -14.48
C GLY A 242 20.48 -28.87 -13.82
N LYS A 243 20.89 -30.14 -13.69
CA LYS A 243 22.11 -30.56 -12.95
C LYS A 243 23.37 -29.81 -13.41
N GLU A 244 23.43 -29.46 -14.69
CA GLU A 244 24.51 -28.71 -15.32
C GLU A 244 24.60 -27.24 -14.91
N TYR A 245 23.50 -26.63 -14.46
CA TYR A 245 23.45 -25.23 -14.04
C TYR A 245 23.54 -25.05 -12.53
N ARG A 246 23.16 -26.07 -11.74
CA ARG A 246 23.05 -25.97 -10.27
C ARG A 246 24.30 -25.43 -9.61
N TYR A 247 25.46 -26.02 -9.89
CA TYR A 247 26.72 -25.64 -9.24
C TYR A 247 27.21 -24.26 -9.68
N LEU A 248 27.02 -23.90 -10.97
CA LEU A 248 27.39 -22.57 -11.49
C LEU A 248 26.49 -21.49 -10.89
N ALA A 249 25.17 -21.71 -10.89
CA ALA A 249 24.20 -20.79 -10.30
C ALA A 249 24.46 -20.60 -8.80
N PHE A 250 24.72 -21.71 -8.10
CA PHE A 250 25.03 -21.70 -6.68
C PHE A 250 26.34 -20.96 -6.37
N GLY A 251 27.41 -21.25 -7.11
CA GLY A 251 28.69 -20.57 -6.96
C GLY A 251 28.56 -19.06 -7.22
N HIS A 252 27.89 -18.68 -8.31
CA HIS A 252 27.64 -17.29 -8.66
C HIS A 252 26.90 -16.54 -7.55
N PHE A 253 25.77 -17.10 -7.09
CA PHE A 253 25.00 -16.53 -6.00
C PHE A 253 25.84 -16.42 -4.73
N THR A 254 26.54 -17.48 -4.34
CA THR A 254 27.31 -17.52 -3.08
C THR A 254 28.41 -16.47 -3.07
N LEU A 255 29.20 -16.37 -4.14
CA LEU A 255 30.30 -15.40 -4.19
C LEU A 255 29.80 -13.95 -4.28
N THR A 256 28.71 -13.70 -5.03
CA THR A 256 28.10 -12.35 -5.06
C THR A 256 27.47 -11.99 -3.73
N PHE A 257 26.80 -12.92 -3.05
CA PHE A 257 26.20 -12.72 -1.74
C PHE A 257 27.25 -12.48 -0.65
N ILE A 258 28.33 -13.26 -0.62
CA ILE A 258 29.44 -13.05 0.32
C ILE A 258 30.08 -11.67 0.11
N ALA A 259 30.36 -11.29 -1.15
CA ALA A 259 30.89 -9.97 -1.47
C ALA A 259 29.93 -8.84 -1.02
N ALA A 260 28.63 -9.00 -1.27
CA ALA A 260 27.59 -8.07 -0.84
C ALA A 260 27.55 -7.95 0.69
N MET A 261 27.54 -9.06 1.42
CA MET A 261 27.51 -9.08 2.87
C MET A 261 28.77 -8.44 3.48
N ALA A 262 29.95 -8.81 2.98
CA ALA A 262 31.23 -8.26 3.44
C ALA A 262 31.31 -6.74 3.23
N ALA A 263 30.89 -6.25 2.06
CA ALA A 263 30.82 -4.81 1.80
C ALA A 263 29.80 -4.12 2.71
N ASN A 264 28.62 -4.74 2.92
CA ASN A 264 27.53 -4.15 3.70
C ASN A 264 27.92 -3.91 5.18
N ILE A 265 28.74 -4.78 5.78
CA ILE A 265 29.26 -4.65 7.17
C ILE A 265 29.90 -3.28 7.41
N LYS A 266 30.61 -2.73 6.42
CA LYS A 266 31.28 -1.44 6.52
C LYS A 266 30.52 -0.31 5.84
N LEU A 267 29.82 -0.60 4.75
CA LEU A 267 29.05 0.40 4.01
C LEU A 267 27.92 0.99 4.83
N MET A 268 27.09 0.18 5.50
CA MET A 268 25.92 0.70 6.23
C MET A 268 26.29 1.63 7.40
N PRO A 269 27.28 1.29 8.26
CA PRO A 269 27.76 2.23 9.28
C PRO A 269 28.29 3.54 8.70
N MET A 270 28.96 3.50 7.54
CA MET A 270 29.44 4.72 6.86
C MET A 270 28.29 5.59 6.35
N LEU A 271 27.22 4.98 5.80
CA LEU A 271 26.00 5.69 5.41
C LEU A 271 25.33 6.35 6.61
N VAL A 272 25.16 5.62 7.72
CA VAL A 272 24.58 6.16 8.96
C VAL A 272 25.43 7.30 9.54
N ALA A 273 26.76 7.19 9.45
CA ALA A 273 27.69 8.21 9.90
C ALA A 273 27.82 9.41 8.94
N GLY A 274 27.10 9.43 7.81
CA GLY A 274 27.22 10.48 6.79
C GLY A 274 28.55 10.48 6.03
N ASN A 275 29.35 9.42 6.14
CA ASN A 275 30.62 9.29 5.43
C ASN A 275 30.42 8.70 4.02
N ALA A 276 30.03 9.57 3.08
CA ALA A 276 29.78 9.18 1.70
C ALA A 276 31.01 8.54 1.02
N GLY A 277 32.21 9.10 1.23
CA GLY A 277 33.45 8.59 0.62
C GLY A 277 33.78 7.17 1.09
N GLY A 278 33.66 6.91 2.39
CA GLY A 278 33.84 5.57 2.97
C GLY A 278 32.80 4.57 2.47
N ALA A 279 31.54 4.99 2.33
CA ALA A 279 30.47 4.14 1.79
C ALA A 279 30.76 3.72 0.34
N TRP A 280 31.14 4.66 -0.53
CA TRP A 280 31.49 4.37 -1.93
C TRP A 280 32.76 3.51 -2.06
N LEU A 281 33.76 3.72 -1.20
CA LEU A 281 34.93 2.85 -1.16
C LEU A 281 34.55 1.37 -0.92
N TRP A 282 33.74 1.10 0.10
CA TRP A 282 33.30 -0.27 0.41
C TRP A 282 32.34 -0.85 -0.64
N PHE A 283 31.54 0.01 -1.29
CA PHE A 283 30.76 -0.38 -2.47
C PHE A 283 31.66 -0.91 -3.59
N PHE A 284 32.69 -0.15 -4.00
CA PHE A 284 33.59 -0.57 -5.09
C PHE A 284 34.51 -1.73 -4.72
N ILE A 285 34.93 -1.85 -3.45
CA ILE A 285 35.65 -3.04 -2.96
C ILE A 285 34.78 -4.29 -3.12
N GLY A 286 33.48 -4.21 -2.78
CA GLY A 286 32.55 -5.32 -2.98
C GLY A 286 32.34 -5.67 -4.45
N VAL A 287 32.25 -4.67 -5.34
CA VAL A 287 32.23 -4.88 -6.80
C VAL A 287 33.46 -5.67 -7.24
N LEU A 288 34.66 -5.24 -6.85
CA LEU A 288 35.91 -5.91 -7.19
C LEU A 288 35.93 -7.36 -6.66
N ALA A 289 35.53 -7.57 -5.41
CA ALA A 289 35.44 -8.90 -4.80
C ALA A 289 34.46 -9.83 -5.55
N ALA A 290 33.29 -9.31 -5.95
CA ALA A 290 32.31 -10.06 -6.73
C ALA A 290 32.87 -10.48 -8.10
N VAL A 291 33.57 -9.57 -8.79
CA VAL A 291 34.23 -9.83 -10.09
C VAL A 291 35.35 -10.86 -9.96
N ILE A 292 36.22 -10.73 -8.94
CA ILE A 292 37.28 -11.71 -8.65
C ILE A 292 36.67 -13.09 -8.36
N GLY A 293 35.59 -13.13 -7.58
CA GLY A 293 34.86 -14.38 -7.31
C GLY A 293 34.36 -15.05 -8.59
N GLN A 294 33.82 -14.28 -9.53
CA GLN A 294 33.42 -14.84 -10.83
C GLN A 294 34.62 -15.33 -11.65
N ALA A 295 35.73 -14.58 -11.66
CA ALA A 295 36.95 -15.01 -12.33
C ALA A 295 37.47 -16.34 -11.75
N LEU A 296 37.35 -16.54 -10.43
CA LEU A 296 37.68 -17.80 -9.76
C LEU A 296 36.75 -18.95 -10.20
N ILE A 297 35.44 -18.75 -10.27
CA ILE A 297 34.50 -19.77 -10.77
C ILE A 297 34.90 -20.23 -12.18
N LEU A 298 35.32 -19.29 -13.04
CA LEU A 298 35.76 -19.59 -14.40
C LEU A 298 37.10 -20.31 -14.43
N ALA A 299 38.03 -19.95 -13.56
CA ALA A 299 39.30 -20.66 -13.44
C ALA A 299 39.07 -22.10 -12.96
N LEU A 300 38.20 -22.29 -11.96
CA LEU A 300 37.88 -23.60 -11.38
C LEU A 300 37.06 -24.47 -12.33
N SER A 301 36.17 -23.89 -13.15
CA SER A 301 35.37 -24.66 -14.11
C SER A 301 36.19 -25.26 -15.26
N ARG A 302 37.44 -24.80 -15.45
CA ARG A 302 38.42 -25.38 -16.38
C ARG A 302 39.13 -26.61 -15.82
N LEU A 303 39.13 -26.79 -14.50
CA LEU A 303 39.70 -27.97 -13.88
C LEU A 303 38.76 -29.15 -14.16
N LYS A 304 39.29 -30.29 -14.62
CA LYS A 304 38.52 -31.51 -14.90
C LYS A 304 38.09 -32.23 -13.60
N ILE A 305 37.52 -31.48 -12.66
CA ILE A 305 37.00 -32.02 -11.40
C ILE A 305 35.63 -32.65 -11.66
N SER A 306 35.37 -33.82 -11.08
CA SER A 306 34.09 -34.49 -11.21
C SER A 306 32.95 -33.58 -10.74
N LYS A 307 31.90 -33.46 -11.56
CA LYS A 307 30.68 -32.69 -11.25
C LYS A 307 30.00 -33.17 -9.95
N GLN A 308 30.23 -34.42 -9.55
CA GLN A 308 29.74 -34.99 -8.28
C GLN A 308 30.50 -34.43 -7.07
N VAL A 309 31.81 -34.24 -7.20
CA VAL A 309 32.67 -33.68 -6.14
C VAL A 309 32.35 -32.20 -5.93
N ILE A 310 32.17 -31.44 -7.01
CA ILE A 310 31.75 -30.04 -6.96
C ILE A 310 30.33 -29.91 -6.38
N GLY A 311 29.41 -30.80 -6.78
CA GLY A 311 28.05 -30.82 -6.25
C GLY A 311 27.99 -31.17 -4.75
N ALA A 312 28.79 -32.13 -4.29
CA ALA A 312 28.92 -32.48 -2.89
C ALA A 312 29.55 -31.33 -2.07
N ALA A 313 30.61 -30.71 -2.58
CA ALA A 313 31.24 -29.55 -1.96
C ALA A 313 30.28 -28.36 -1.85
N ALA A 314 29.52 -28.05 -2.92
CA ALA A 314 28.50 -27.02 -2.90
C ALA A 314 27.39 -27.31 -1.87
N GLY A 315 26.90 -28.55 -1.80
CA GLY A 315 25.92 -28.98 -0.79
C GLY A 315 26.44 -28.86 0.64
N ILE A 316 27.68 -29.28 0.89
CA ILE A 316 28.35 -29.14 2.19
C ILE A 316 28.53 -27.66 2.56
N ILE A 317 28.88 -26.80 1.60
CA ILE A 317 29.00 -25.35 1.82
C ILE A 317 27.64 -24.73 2.15
N VAL A 318 26.55 -25.11 1.47
CA VAL A 318 25.18 -24.66 1.84
C VAL A 318 24.88 -25.04 3.28
N ILE A 319 25.07 -26.31 3.63
CA ILE A 319 24.77 -26.82 4.96
C ILE A 319 25.66 -26.14 6.00
N ALA A 320 26.95 -25.93 5.71
CA ALA A 320 27.88 -25.21 6.57
C ALA A 320 27.50 -23.74 6.75
N ILE A 321 27.08 -23.03 5.70
CA ILE A 321 26.60 -21.64 5.78
C ILE A 321 25.30 -21.56 6.60
N LEU A 322 24.38 -22.50 6.41
CA LEU A 322 23.12 -22.55 7.18
C LEU A 322 23.38 -22.86 8.66
N ILE A 323 24.23 -23.86 8.95
CA ILE A 323 24.62 -24.24 10.32
C ILE A 323 25.42 -23.11 10.97
N PHE A 324 26.40 -22.55 10.28
CA PHE A 324 27.20 -21.43 10.77
C PHE A 324 26.32 -20.21 11.02
N GLY A 325 25.49 -19.81 10.05
CA GLY A 325 24.52 -18.73 10.22
C GLY A 325 23.62 -18.94 11.43
N TRP A 326 23.08 -20.15 11.62
CA TRP A 326 22.28 -20.52 12.79
C TRP A 326 23.06 -20.46 14.11
N MET A 327 24.30 -20.96 14.14
CA MET A 327 25.17 -20.92 15.33
C MET A 327 25.54 -19.47 15.71
N GLN A 328 25.79 -18.61 14.72
CA GLN A 328 26.17 -17.22 14.97
C GLN A 328 25.03 -16.33 15.47
N VAL A 329 23.76 -16.71 15.31
CA VAL A 329 22.64 -15.97 15.92
C VAL A 329 22.76 -15.96 17.45
N LYS A 330 23.41 -16.98 18.05
CA LYS A 330 23.54 -17.14 19.51
C LYS A 330 24.78 -16.48 20.12
N ASP A 331 25.83 -16.22 19.33
CA ASP A 331 27.09 -15.61 19.81
C ASP A 331 27.18 -14.13 19.39
N THR A 332 27.23 -13.22 20.36
CA THR A 332 27.15 -11.76 20.16
C THR A 332 28.44 -11.15 19.62
N ASP A 333 29.60 -11.68 20.01
CA ASP A 333 30.90 -11.11 19.65
C ASP A 333 31.34 -11.52 18.25
N VAL A 334 30.94 -12.70 17.80
CA VAL A 334 31.27 -13.20 16.47
C VAL A 334 30.27 -12.71 15.43
N SER A 335 28.97 -12.62 15.76
CA SER A 335 27.94 -12.10 14.84
C SER A 335 28.19 -10.64 14.45
N SER A 336 28.59 -9.79 15.40
CA SER A 336 28.87 -8.36 15.15
C SER A 336 30.06 -8.12 14.22
N LYS A 337 30.96 -9.10 14.04
CA LYS A 337 32.11 -9.04 13.13
C LYS A 337 31.80 -9.56 11.73
N LEU A 338 30.77 -10.42 11.57
CA LEU A 338 30.50 -11.16 10.34
C LEU A 338 29.19 -10.77 9.64
N MET A 339 28.30 -10.06 10.31
CA MET A 339 27.02 -9.61 9.76
C MET A 339 26.79 -8.12 10.05
N PRO A 340 26.07 -7.40 9.16
CA PRO A 340 25.65 -6.03 9.44
C PRO A 340 24.75 -5.95 10.68
N SER A 341 24.92 -4.91 11.50
CA SER A 341 24.21 -4.76 12.79
C SER A 341 22.68 -4.70 12.63
N HIS A 342 22.18 -4.00 11.61
CA HIS A 342 20.76 -3.96 11.32
C HIS A 342 20.21 -5.34 10.90
N LEU A 343 21.00 -6.17 10.21
CA LEU A 343 20.61 -7.53 9.85
C LEU A 343 20.53 -8.43 11.10
N ILE A 344 21.49 -8.34 12.01
CA ILE A 344 21.46 -9.05 13.30
C ILE A 344 20.20 -8.65 14.07
N SER A 345 19.90 -7.35 14.13
CA SER A 345 18.68 -6.85 14.77
C SER A 345 17.42 -7.41 14.11
N SER A 346 17.39 -7.48 12.78
CA SER A 346 16.27 -8.05 12.04
C SER A 346 16.08 -9.53 12.34
N ILE A 347 17.15 -10.33 12.37
CA ILE A 347 17.09 -11.78 12.66
C ILE A 347 16.65 -12.04 14.10
N ARG A 348 17.20 -11.32 15.09
CA ARG A 348 16.81 -11.46 16.51
C ARG A 348 15.35 -11.08 16.74
N ASN A 349 14.87 -10.10 15.99
CA ASN A 349 13.49 -9.63 16.06
C ASN A 349 12.53 -10.43 15.15
N ILE A 350 12.97 -11.54 14.52
CA ILE A 350 12.06 -12.58 14.02
C ILE A 350 11.59 -13.40 15.22
N ASN A 351 10.83 -12.75 16.08
CA ASN A 351 10.14 -13.37 17.21
C ASN A 351 8.65 -13.11 17.02
N LEU A 352 7.82 -14.12 17.22
CA LEU A 352 6.37 -13.95 17.19
C LEU A 352 5.91 -12.92 18.23
N ALA A 353 6.65 -12.72 19.32
CA ALA A 353 6.37 -11.72 20.34
C ALA A 353 6.80 -10.28 19.96
N ASP A 354 7.45 -10.05 18.81
CA ASP A 354 7.78 -8.69 18.36
C ASP A 354 6.51 -7.89 18.05
N ARG A 355 6.46 -6.65 18.52
CA ARG A 355 5.30 -5.76 18.37
C ARG A 355 4.85 -5.63 16.92
N ASN A 356 5.76 -5.35 15.98
CA ASN A 356 5.38 -5.15 14.57
C ASN A 356 4.77 -6.41 13.94
N VAL A 357 5.14 -7.60 14.44
CA VAL A 357 4.57 -8.88 13.99
C VAL A 357 3.17 -9.08 14.59
N GLN A 358 3.00 -8.78 15.90
CA GLN A 358 1.70 -8.83 16.57
C GLN A 358 0.70 -7.84 15.97
N GLU A 359 1.13 -6.61 15.65
CA GLU A 359 0.27 -5.60 15.01
C GLU A 359 -0.27 -6.11 13.66
N ARG A 360 0.57 -6.74 12.82
CA ARG A 360 0.13 -7.34 11.54
C ARG A 360 -0.93 -8.41 11.75
N PHE A 361 -0.78 -9.28 12.75
CA PHE A 361 -1.80 -10.30 13.05
C PHE A 361 -3.14 -9.66 13.43
N VAL A 362 -3.14 -8.56 14.18
CA VAL A 362 -4.37 -7.82 14.49
C VAL A 362 -4.97 -7.23 13.21
N PHE A 363 -4.17 -6.65 12.31
CA PHE A 363 -4.69 -6.15 11.03
C PHE A 363 -5.36 -7.26 10.21
N TRP A 364 -4.83 -8.48 10.24
CA TRP A 364 -5.43 -9.63 9.56
C TRP A 364 -6.76 -10.03 10.20
N GLN A 365 -6.84 -10.03 11.53
CA GLN A 365 -8.08 -10.29 12.26
C GLN A 365 -9.14 -9.23 11.94
N ASP A 366 -8.75 -7.96 11.90
CA ASP A 366 -9.66 -6.85 11.61
C ASP A 366 -10.11 -6.85 10.14
N ALA A 367 -9.21 -7.17 9.20
CA ALA A 367 -9.59 -7.42 7.81
C ALA A 367 -10.56 -8.62 7.68
N PHE A 368 -10.39 -9.67 8.50
CA PHE A 368 -11.31 -10.80 8.51
C PHE A 368 -12.70 -10.43 9.01
N LYS A 369 -12.85 -9.42 9.90
CA LYS A 369 -14.17 -8.90 10.29
C LYS A 369 -14.89 -8.29 9.08
N ILE A 370 -14.17 -7.53 8.24
CA ILE A 370 -14.72 -6.98 6.98
C ILE A 370 -15.17 -8.12 6.06
N VAL A 371 -14.36 -9.18 5.93
CA VAL A 371 -14.72 -10.37 5.14
C VAL A 371 -15.98 -11.04 5.65
N LYS A 372 -16.16 -11.16 6.98
CA LYS A 372 -17.37 -11.76 7.56
C LYS A 372 -18.63 -10.96 7.21
N ASP A 373 -18.53 -9.64 7.20
CA ASP A 373 -19.64 -8.75 6.87
C ASP A 373 -19.94 -8.73 5.36
N HIS A 374 -18.91 -8.91 4.52
CA HIS A 374 -18.99 -8.85 3.06
C HIS A 374 -18.34 -10.05 2.34
N PRO A 375 -18.81 -11.29 2.55
CA PRO A 375 -18.03 -12.50 2.23
C PRO A 375 -17.94 -12.85 0.74
N VAL A 376 -18.94 -12.47 -0.08
CA VAL A 376 -19.04 -12.95 -1.47
C VAL A 376 -18.22 -12.10 -2.43
N PHE A 377 -18.57 -10.81 -2.53
CA PHE A 377 -17.97 -9.85 -3.47
C PHE A 377 -17.08 -8.80 -2.78
N GLY A 378 -16.86 -8.92 -1.46
CA GLY A 378 -16.05 -7.99 -0.70
C GLY A 378 -16.76 -6.65 -0.49
N PHE A 379 -16.02 -5.71 0.10
CA PHE A 379 -16.50 -4.36 0.38
C PHE A 379 -15.90 -3.29 -0.55
N GLY A 380 -15.49 -3.70 -1.76
CA GLY A 380 -14.89 -2.86 -2.78
C GLY A 380 -13.39 -2.67 -2.62
N GLY A 381 -12.71 -2.31 -3.71
CA GLY A 381 -11.29 -1.94 -3.67
C GLY A 381 -11.01 -0.81 -2.67
N GLY A 382 -9.95 -0.92 -1.87
CA GLY A 382 -9.67 0.02 -0.77
C GLY A 382 -10.61 -0.08 0.43
N ALA A 383 -11.40 -1.16 0.54
CA ALA A 383 -12.29 -1.41 1.69
C ALA A 383 -11.60 -1.25 3.04
N PHE A 384 -10.40 -1.82 3.18
CA PHE A 384 -9.65 -1.73 4.43
C PHE A 384 -9.23 -0.28 4.72
N GLU A 385 -8.72 0.45 3.72
CA GLU A 385 -8.33 1.86 3.88
C GLU A 385 -9.49 2.74 4.38
N GLU A 386 -10.69 2.56 3.82
CA GLU A 386 -11.88 3.31 4.23
C GLU A 386 -12.40 2.90 5.62
N THR A 387 -12.34 1.61 5.96
CA THR A 387 -13.14 1.07 7.08
C THR A 387 -12.34 0.54 8.26
N TYR A 388 -11.01 0.44 8.17
CA TYR A 388 -10.21 -0.18 9.24
C TYR A 388 -10.45 0.47 10.60
N ARG A 389 -10.68 1.80 10.65
CA ARG A 389 -10.92 2.51 11.91
C ARG A 389 -12.19 2.06 12.64
N LYS A 390 -13.22 1.65 11.90
CA LYS A 390 -14.45 1.08 12.42
C LYS A 390 -14.23 -0.35 12.94
N TYR A 391 -13.43 -1.14 12.22
CA TYR A 391 -13.21 -2.55 12.53
C TYR A 391 -12.05 -2.84 13.49
N GLN A 392 -11.18 -1.85 13.75
CA GLN A 392 -9.95 -2.04 14.50
C GLN A 392 -10.21 -2.58 15.91
N SER A 393 -9.37 -3.51 16.35
CA SER A 393 -9.47 -4.10 17.71
C SER A 393 -8.87 -3.20 18.80
N TYR A 394 -8.03 -2.26 18.42
CA TYR A 394 -7.46 -1.21 19.25
C TYR A 394 -7.00 -0.08 18.33
N PHE A 395 -6.61 1.07 18.87
CA PHE A 395 -6.10 2.13 18.02
C PHE A 395 -4.75 1.78 17.39
N TYR A 396 -4.75 1.69 16.07
CA TYR A 396 -3.54 1.71 15.25
C TYR A 396 -3.77 2.58 14.01
N SER A 397 -2.70 2.88 13.28
CA SER A 397 -2.79 3.60 12.01
C SER A 397 -2.11 2.78 10.91
N SER A 398 -2.93 2.17 10.05
CA SER A 398 -2.47 1.47 8.86
C SER A 398 -3.58 1.44 7.82
N THR A 399 -3.31 1.95 6.62
CA THR A 399 -4.24 1.87 5.48
C THR A 399 -4.12 0.57 4.71
N GLN A 400 -3.21 -0.33 5.10
CA GLN A 400 -2.95 -1.60 4.41
C GLN A 400 -2.92 -2.77 5.40
N VAL A 401 -3.38 -3.93 4.97
CA VAL A 401 -3.49 -5.13 5.83
C VAL A 401 -2.11 -5.74 6.13
N HIS A 402 -1.09 -5.43 5.33
CA HIS A 402 0.22 -6.11 5.37
C HIS A 402 0.11 -7.63 5.15
N ASN A 403 -0.86 -8.02 4.34
CA ASN A 403 -1.02 -9.34 3.74
C ASN A 403 -1.95 -9.15 2.53
N HIS A 404 -1.39 -9.23 1.33
CA HIS A 404 -2.15 -8.92 0.12
C HIS A 404 -3.32 -9.88 -0.11
N TYR A 405 -3.23 -11.12 0.37
CA TYR A 405 -4.31 -12.10 0.23
C TYR A 405 -5.50 -11.73 1.11
N MET A 406 -5.27 -11.31 2.35
CA MET A 406 -6.33 -10.82 3.24
C MET A 406 -6.91 -9.49 2.76
N GLN A 407 -6.06 -8.61 2.21
CA GLN A 407 -6.51 -7.35 1.60
C GLN A 407 -7.43 -7.62 0.40
N LEU A 408 -6.99 -8.44 -0.55
CA LEU A 408 -7.79 -8.84 -1.70
C LEU A 408 -9.10 -9.52 -1.27
N TRP A 409 -9.07 -10.35 -0.23
CA TRP A 409 -10.29 -10.99 0.28
C TRP A 409 -11.29 -9.96 0.84
N ALA A 410 -10.83 -8.96 1.59
CA ALA A 410 -11.70 -7.89 2.08
C ALA A 410 -12.26 -7.03 0.93
N GLU A 411 -11.49 -6.83 -0.14
CA GLU A 411 -11.86 -5.97 -1.26
C GLU A 411 -12.82 -6.62 -2.26
N VAL A 412 -12.53 -7.85 -2.71
CA VAL A 412 -13.30 -8.54 -3.77
C VAL A 412 -13.96 -9.84 -3.31
N GLY A 413 -13.90 -10.15 -2.02
CA GLY A 413 -14.58 -11.27 -1.41
C GLY A 413 -14.00 -12.63 -1.79
N THR A 414 -14.69 -13.68 -1.36
CA THR A 414 -14.25 -15.06 -1.54
C THR A 414 -14.18 -15.45 -3.03
N VAL A 415 -15.06 -14.88 -3.86
CA VAL A 415 -15.04 -15.10 -5.31
C VAL A 415 -13.75 -14.56 -5.93
N GLY A 416 -13.38 -13.31 -5.62
CA GLY A 416 -12.14 -12.71 -6.09
C GLY A 416 -10.89 -13.43 -5.56
N LEU A 417 -10.90 -13.86 -4.30
CA LEU A 417 -9.82 -14.67 -3.73
C LEU A 417 -9.62 -16.00 -4.48
N ILE A 418 -10.70 -16.73 -4.78
CA ILE A 418 -10.64 -17.97 -5.54
C ILE A 418 -10.10 -17.74 -6.95
N ILE A 419 -10.50 -16.65 -7.61
CA ILE A 419 -9.96 -16.27 -8.93
C ILE A 419 -8.45 -16.04 -8.82
N PHE A 420 -7.99 -15.26 -7.84
CA PHE A 420 -6.56 -14.97 -7.65
C PHE A 420 -5.74 -16.24 -7.36
N LEU A 421 -6.23 -17.12 -6.49
CA LEU A 421 -5.57 -18.40 -6.20
C LEU A 421 -5.57 -19.33 -7.43
N SER A 422 -6.61 -19.27 -8.25
CA SER A 422 -6.69 -20.00 -9.51
C SER A 422 -5.65 -19.50 -10.52
N ILE A 423 -5.38 -18.19 -10.60
CA ILE A 423 -4.29 -17.65 -11.42
C ILE A 423 -2.97 -18.32 -11.03
N TRP A 424 -2.65 -18.40 -9.74
CA TRP A 424 -1.46 -19.09 -9.25
C TRP A 424 -1.42 -20.57 -9.60
N LEU A 425 -2.54 -21.28 -9.45
CA LEU A 425 -2.65 -22.69 -9.80
C LEU A 425 -2.38 -22.91 -11.29
N PHE A 426 -3.12 -22.23 -12.17
CA PHE A 426 -2.97 -22.39 -13.62
C PHE A 426 -1.62 -21.86 -14.14
N TYR A 427 -1.06 -20.84 -13.51
CA TYR A 427 0.30 -20.39 -13.79
C TYR A 427 1.33 -21.48 -13.48
N LYS A 428 1.25 -22.11 -12.31
CA LYS A 428 2.12 -23.25 -11.95
C LYS A 428 1.97 -24.39 -12.96
N LEU A 429 0.74 -24.77 -13.32
CA LEU A 429 0.49 -25.81 -14.33
C LEU A 429 1.12 -25.45 -15.69
N MET A 430 1.04 -24.19 -16.12
CA MET A 430 1.66 -23.70 -17.35
C MET A 430 3.20 -23.79 -17.29
N VAL A 431 3.80 -23.38 -16.16
CA VAL A 431 5.24 -23.51 -15.89
C VAL A 431 5.68 -24.97 -15.96
N PHE A 432 4.98 -25.88 -15.26
CA PHE A 432 5.31 -27.30 -15.28
C PHE A 432 5.16 -27.92 -16.66
N LYS A 433 4.12 -27.55 -17.42
CA LYS A 433 3.93 -28.02 -18.80
C LYS A 433 5.11 -27.60 -19.69
N LEU A 434 5.54 -26.34 -19.63
CA LEU A 434 6.69 -25.84 -20.38
C LEU A 434 8.00 -26.49 -19.92
N TRP A 435 8.20 -26.66 -18.62
CA TRP A 435 9.41 -27.26 -18.07
C TRP A 435 9.52 -28.76 -18.37
N TRP A 436 8.41 -29.50 -18.31
CA TRP A 436 8.39 -30.96 -18.51
C TRP A 436 8.43 -31.35 -20.00
N LYS A 437 7.61 -30.71 -20.84
CA LYS A 437 7.47 -31.11 -22.26
C LYS A 437 8.66 -30.71 -23.14
N GLN A 438 9.46 -29.74 -22.71
CA GLN A 438 10.59 -29.27 -23.50
C GLN A 438 11.82 -30.14 -23.30
N LYS A 439 12.53 -30.43 -24.40
CA LYS A 439 13.87 -31.06 -24.34
C LYS A 439 14.98 -30.02 -24.28
N ASP A 440 14.70 -28.80 -24.77
CA ASP A 440 15.64 -27.69 -24.77
C ASP A 440 15.95 -27.21 -23.34
N ARG A 441 17.24 -27.13 -23.03
CA ARG A 441 17.76 -26.73 -21.72
C ARG A 441 17.59 -25.23 -21.49
N GLU A 442 17.70 -24.40 -22.53
CA GLU A 442 17.56 -22.94 -22.39
C GLU A 442 16.13 -22.58 -21.97
N THR A 443 15.13 -23.19 -22.58
CA THR A 443 13.71 -23.00 -22.25
C THR A 443 13.42 -23.40 -20.81
N LYS A 444 13.92 -24.56 -20.35
CA LYS A 444 13.73 -24.99 -18.96
C LYS A 444 14.33 -23.99 -17.97
N LEU A 445 15.56 -23.55 -18.22
CA LEU A 445 16.26 -22.58 -17.38
C LEU A 445 15.52 -21.23 -17.36
N LEU A 446 15.06 -20.76 -18.52
CA LEU A 446 14.35 -19.49 -18.64
C LEU A 446 13.00 -19.52 -17.91
N VAL A 447 12.17 -20.53 -18.17
CA VAL A 447 10.86 -20.69 -17.51
C VAL A 447 11.00 -20.81 -15.99
N TRP A 448 11.99 -21.57 -15.53
CA TRP A 448 12.24 -21.75 -14.10
C TRP A 448 12.72 -20.46 -13.41
N SER A 449 13.48 -19.62 -14.12
CA SER A 449 13.95 -18.32 -13.60
C SER A 449 12.85 -17.26 -13.57
N ILE A 450 11.97 -17.25 -14.58
CA ILE A 450 10.74 -16.46 -14.55
C ILE A 450 9.84 -16.89 -13.38
N TYR A 451 9.71 -18.20 -13.16
CA TYR A 451 8.94 -18.73 -12.03
C TYR A 451 9.55 -18.37 -10.67
N GLY A 452 10.86 -18.48 -10.49
CA GLY A 452 11.54 -18.06 -9.25
C GLY A 452 11.34 -16.58 -8.93
N THR A 453 11.38 -15.73 -9.97
CA THR A 453 11.09 -14.29 -9.86
C THR A 453 9.64 -14.07 -9.38
N ALA A 454 8.66 -14.68 -10.06
CA ALA A 454 7.24 -14.55 -9.69
C ALA A 454 6.95 -15.12 -8.28
N ALA A 455 7.49 -16.29 -7.96
CA ALA A 455 7.27 -16.96 -6.68
C ALA A 455 7.81 -16.15 -5.50
N THR A 456 8.95 -15.47 -5.67
CA THR A 456 9.51 -14.58 -4.64
C THR A 456 8.55 -13.44 -4.31
N ILE A 457 8.04 -12.76 -5.35
CA ILE A 457 7.07 -11.65 -5.17
C ILE A 457 5.78 -12.17 -4.54
N GLY A 458 5.21 -13.25 -5.09
CA GLY A 458 3.93 -13.81 -4.63
C GLY A 458 3.96 -14.29 -3.18
N LEU A 459 5.01 -15.01 -2.79
CA LEU A 459 5.13 -15.51 -1.42
C LEU A 459 5.45 -14.38 -0.43
N HIS A 460 6.22 -13.37 -0.82
CA HIS A 460 6.49 -12.22 0.05
C HIS A 460 5.23 -11.39 0.30
N ALA A 461 4.34 -11.28 -0.69
CA ALA A 461 3.04 -10.61 -0.55
C ALA A 461 2.07 -11.30 0.44
N PHE A 462 2.40 -12.49 0.96
CA PHE A 462 1.68 -13.08 2.09
C PHE A 462 2.07 -12.43 3.42
N LEU A 463 3.32 -11.97 3.53
CA LEU A 463 3.87 -11.36 4.74
C LEU A 463 3.72 -9.83 4.76
N ASP A 464 3.43 -9.22 3.61
CA ASP A 464 3.38 -7.77 3.44
C ASP A 464 2.43 -7.33 2.31
N PHE A 465 2.27 -6.02 2.12
CA PHE A 465 1.37 -5.42 1.11
C PHE A 465 2.10 -5.01 -0.19
N ASP A 466 3.19 -5.69 -0.55
CA ASP A 466 4.08 -5.26 -1.66
C ASP A 466 3.35 -5.10 -3.00
N LEU A 467 2.28 -5.88 -3.22
CA LEU A 467 1.47 -5.84 -4.44
C LEU A 467 0.53 -4.62 -4.53
N SER A 468 0.43 -3.82 -3.47
CA SER A 468 -0.19 -2.49 -3.55
C SER A 468 0.71 -1.48 -4.28
N LEU A 469 2.03 -1.73 -4.36
CA LEU A 469 2.94 -0.97 -5.21
C LEU A 469 2.88 -1.52 -6.63
N SER A 470 2.21 -0.78 -7.53
CA SER A 470 1.93 -1.24 -8.89
C SER A 470 3.18 -1.64 -9.67
N ALA A 471 4.35 -1.06 -9.39
CA ALA A 471 5.60 -1.45 -10.04
C ALA A 471 5.98 -2.93 -9.79
N ILE A 472 5.74 -3.44 -8.59
CA ILE A 472 6.03 -4.85 -8.23
C ILE A 472 5.00 -5.77 -8.88
N THR A 473 3.73 -5.38 -8.85
CA THR A 473 2.65 -6.14 -9.47
C THR A 473 2.75 -6.19 -10.99
N ILE A 474 3.20 -5.09 -11.63
CA ILE A 474 3.54 -5.05 -13.06
C ILE A 474 4.61 -6.10 -13.39
N VAL A 475 5.67 -6.23 -12.58
CA VAL A 475 6.68 -7.28 -12.79
C VAL A 475 6.10 -8.68 -12.61
N LEU A 476 5.26 -8.92 -11.59
CA LEU A 476 4.57 -10.20 -11.41
C LEU A 476 3.72 -10.56 -12.64
N PHE A 477 2.84 -9.67 -13.09
CA PHE A 477 1.99 -9.90 -14.25
C PHE A 477 2.76 -9.96 -15.56
N ALA A 478 3.91 -9.26 -15.66
CA ALA A 478 4.86 -9.46 -16.75
C ALA A 478 5.44 -10.88 -16.73
N MET A 479 5.84 -11.44 -15.58
CA MET A 479 6.32 -12.83 -15.50
C MET A 479 5.25 -13.83 -15.94
N LEU A 480 3.99 -13.63 -15.52
CA LEU A 480 2.84 -14.43 -15.97
C LEU A 480 2.66 -14.32 -17.50
N GLY A 481 2.68 -13.09 -18.03
CA GLY A 481 2.47 -12.79 -19.45
C GLY A 481 3.60 -13.30 -20.35
N LEU A 482 4.85 -13.15 -19.93
CA LEU A 482 6.03 -13.70 -20.61
C LEU A 482 5.91 -15.23 -20.69
N THR A 483 5.58 -15.90 -19.59
CA THR A 483 5.40 -17.36 -19.58
C THR A 483 4.27 -17.80 -20.52
N ARG A 484 3.16 -17.04 -20.55
CA ARG A 484 2.06 -17.28 -21.48
C ARG A 484 2.47 -17.08 -22.94
N GLY A 485 3.24 -16.03 -23.24
CA GLY A 485 3.81 -15.80 -24.57
C GLY A 485 4.76 -16.91 -25.00
N MET A 486 5.59 -17.41 -24.07
CA MET A 486 6.42 -18.60 -24.27
C MET A 486 5.61 -19.82 -24.65
N GLU A 487 4.50 -20.09 -23.95
CA GLU A 487 3.59 -21.18 -24.31
C GLU A 487 3.06 -21.03 -25.74
N ARG A 488 2.68 -19.81 -26.16
CA ARG A 488 2.15 -19.58 -27.51
C ARG A 488 3.15 -19.88 -28.60
N TYR A 489 4.37 -19.35 -28.53
CA TYR A 489 5.35 -19.59 -29.59
C TYR A 489 5.93 -21.01 -29.54
N THR A 490 6.02 -21.61 -28.35
CA THR A 490 6.57 -22.97 -28.18
C THR A 490 5.64 -24.03 -28.74
N PHE A 491 4.32 -23.89 -28.55
CA PHE A 491 3.32 -24.84 -29.04
C PHE A 491 2.59 -24.36 -30.30
N ASN A 492 3.14 -23.34 -30.97
CA ASN A 492 2.62 -22.76 -32.21
C ASN A 492 1.10 -22.48 -32.17
N GLU A 493 0.64 -21.77 -31.13
CA GLU A 493 -0.79 -21.50 -30.90
C GLU A 493 -1.36 -20.36 -31.76
N TYR A 494 -0.58 -19.84 -32.70
CA TYR A 494 -1.00 -18.74 -33.59
C TYR A 494 -2.12 -19.23 -34.53
N LYS A 495 -3.24 -18.50 -34.55
CA LYS A 495 -4.35 -18.74 -35.48
C LYS A 495 -4.60 -17.47 -36.29
N TYR A 496 -4.48 -17.59 -37.60
CA TYR A 496 -4.67 -16.49 -38.54
C TYR A 496 -6.05 -16.62 -39.19
N MET A 497 -6.73 -15.49 -39.37
CA MET A 497 -7.97 -15.45 -40.13
C MET A 497 -7.71 -15.64 -41.62
N ASP A 498 -8.68 -16.25 -42.30
CA ASP A 498 -8.74 -16.22 -43.75
C ASP A 498 -8.84 -14.76 -44.26
N TYR A 499 -8.33 -14.52 -45.47
CA TYR A 499 -8.30 -13.17 -46.04
C TYR A 499 -9.69 -12.57 -46.23
N GLN A 500 -10.69 -13.33 -46.70
CA GLN A 500 -12.04 -12.81 -46.93
C GLN A 500 -12.68 -12.40 -45.61
N LYS A 501 -12.59 -13.26 -44.59
CA LYS A 501 -13.07 -12.97 -43.24
C LYS A 501 -12.34 -11.77 -42.62
N PHE A 502 -11.03 -11.67 -42.81
CA PHE A 502 -10.26 -10.51 -42.36
C PHE A 502 -10.72 -9.21 -43.03
N ALA A 503 -10.89 -9.21 -44.36
CA ALA A 503 -11.29 -8.03 -45.12
C ALA A 503 -12.66 -7.50 -44.67
N GLN A 504 -13.60 -8.39 -44.35
CA GLN A 504 -14.93 -8.04 -43.85
C GLN A 504 -14.89 -7.52 -42.40
N TRP A 505 -14.14 -8.17 -41.50
CA TRP A 505 -14.25 -7.92 -40.06
C TRP A 505 -13.18 -6.98 -39.48
N LYS A 506 -12.11 -6.65 -40.21
CA LYS A 506 -11.00 -5.83 -39.66
C LYS A 506 -11.46 -4.49 -39.06
N TRP A 507 -12.43 -3.83 -39.70
CA TRP A 507 -12.96 -2.55 -39.24
C TRP A 507 -13.75 -2.67 -37.93
N VAL A 508 -14.46 -3.78 -37.72
CA VAL A 508 -15.19 -4.05 -36.47
C VAL A 508 -14.19 -4.21 -35.32
N TYR A 509 -13.13 -5.00 -35.51
CA TYR A 509 -12.10 -5.20 -34.48
C TYR A 509 -11.34 -3.90 -34.18
N GLN A 510 -11.02 -3.10 -35.20
CA GLN A 510 -10.34 -1.81 -35.03
C GLN A 510 -11.25 -0.80 -34.31
N GLY A 511 -12.49 -0.67 -34.77
CA GLY A 511 -13.49 0.23 -34.16
C GLY A 511 -13.77 -0.12 -32.70
N ALA A 512 -13.91 -1.41 -32.37
CA ALA A 512 -14.12 -1.85 -30.99
C ALA A 512 -12.94 -1.50 -30.08
N VAL A 513 -11.71 -1.78 -30.52
CA VAL A 513 -10.51 -1.51 -29.70
C VAL A 513 -10.23 -0.01 -29.56
N ILE A 514 -10.43 0.78 -30.62
CA ILE A 514 -10.34 2.24 -30.55
C ILE A 514 -11.42 2.77 -29.60
N GLY A 515 -12.67 2.35 -29.76
CA GLY A 515 -13.79 2.82 -28.95
C GLY A 515 -13.56 2.57 -27.46
N VAL A 516 -13.25 1.32 -27.08
CA VAL A 516 -13.00 0.96 -25.67
C VAL A 516 -11.79 1.70 -25.11
N SER A 517 -10.69 1.78 -25.86
CA SER A 517 -9.47 2.45 -25.38
C SER A 517 -9.65 3.96 -25.28
N ALA A 518 -10.38 4.58 -26.23
CA ALA A 518 -10.71 6.01 -26.19
C ALA A 518 -11.60 6.33 -24.99
N LEU A 519 -12.59 5.50 -24.69
CA LEU A 519 -13.43 5.67 -23.49
C LEU A 519 -12.60 5.61 -22.21
N VAL A 520 -11.67 4.65 -22.10
CA VAL A 520 -10.75 4.56 -20.94
C VAL A 520 -9.86 5.80 -20.86
N ILE A 521 -9.25 6.21 -21.96
CA ILE A 521 -8.33 7.36 -21.99
C ILE A 521 -9.07 8.65 -21.65
N ILE A 522 -10.24 8.90 -22.23
CA ILE A 522 -11.07 10.09 -21.94
C ILE A 522 -11.47 10.09 -20.47
N PHE A 523 -11.99 8.97 -19.97
CA PHE A 523 -12.40 8.85 -18.56
C PHE A 523 -11.26 9.12 -17.59
N VAL A 524 -10.08 8.51 -17.80
CA VAL A 524 -8.91 8.72 -16.95
C VAL A 524 -8.35 10.14 -17.08
N SER A 525 -8.42 10.73 -18.29
CA SER A 525 -8.02 12.13 -18.50
C SER A 525 -8.95 13.10 -17.76
N MET A 526 -10.25 12.80 -17.68
CA MET A 526 -11.18 13.56 -16.84
C MET A 526 -10.78 13.47 -15.36
N LEU A 527 -10.44 12.30 -14.83
CA LEU A 527 -9.98 12.18 -13.44
C LEU A 527 -8.75 13.07 -13.15
N ASN A 528 -7.78 13.10 -14.07
CA ASN A 528 -6.62 13.98 -13.98
C ASN A 528 -6.99 15.48 -14.03
N MET A 529 -7.94 15.87 -14.90
CA MET A 529 -8.49 17.22 -14.92
C MET A 529 -9.16 17.58 -13.59
N GLY A 530 -9.88 16.65 -12.97
CA GLY A 530 -10.48 16.82 -11.65
C GLY A 530 -9.44 17.12 -10.57
N ILE A 531 -8.29 16.45 -10.60
CA ILE A 531 -7.17 16.73 -9.67
C ILE A 531 -6.62 18.14 -9.89
N SER A 532 -6.41 18.53 -11.14
CA SER A 532 -5.92 19.88 -11.48
C SER A 532 -6.88 20.98 -11.01
N GLU A 533 -8.17 20.82 -11.27
CA GLU A 533 -9.20 21.77 -10.84
C GLU A 533 -9.33 21.82 -9.32
N SER A 534 -9.24 20.68 -8.62
CA SER A 534 -9.23 20.65 -7.15
C SER A 534 -8.04 21.42 -6.58
N GLN A 535 -6.84 21.27 -7.14
CA GLN A 535 -5.66 22.02 -6.70
C GLN A 535 -5.80 23.53 -6.93
N ALA A 536 -6.35 23.94 -8.08
CA ALA A 536 -6.66 25.33 -8.35
C ALA A 536 -7.69 25.89 -7.36
N GLY A 537 -8.74 25.12 -7.06
CA GLY A 537 -9.75 25.44 -6.04
C GLY A 537 -9.15 25.61 -4.65
N SER A 538 -8.30 24.69 -4.20
CA SER A 538 -7.60 24.80 -2.90
C SER A 538 -6.71 26.04 -2.82
N LYS A 539 -6.04 26.41 -3.92
CA LYS A 539 -5.22 27.62 -3.99
C LYS A 539 -6.09 28.89 -3.88
N ALA A 540 -7.21 28.96 -4.60
CA ALA A 540 -8.16 30.08 -4.51
C ALA A 540 -8.79 30.17 -3.11
N PHE A 541 -9.15 29.02 -2.52
CA PHE A 541 -9.70 28.94 -1.17
C PHE A 541 -8.72 29.49 -0.12
N THR A 542 -7.44 29.13 -0.23
CA THR A 542 -6.38 29.65 0.66
C THR A 542 -6.19 31.16 0.49
N ALA A 543 -6.39 31.68 -0.72
CA ALA A 543 -6.41 33.12 -1.01
C ALA A 543 -7.70 33.82 -0.56
N LYS A 544 -8.64 33.10 0.07
CA LYS A 544 -9.98 33.55 0.48
C LYS A 544 -10.87 34.03 -0.69
N ASP A 545 -10.52 33.67 -1.91
CA ASP A 545 -11.39 33.86 -3.08
C ASP A 545 -12.33 32.67 -3.20
N TYR A 546 -13.38 32.69 -2.38
CA TYR A 546 -14.33 31.58 -2.28
C TYR A 546 -15.17 31.40 -3.55
N ALA A 547 -15.39 32.46 -4.32
CA ALA A 547 -16.13 32.39 -5.59
C ALA A 547 -15.33 31.63 -6.66
N GLN A 548 -14.04 31.94 -6.82
CA GLN A 548 -13.18 31.16 -7.71
C GLN A 548 -12.96 29.73 -7.19
N ALA A 549 -12.81 29.56 -5.87
CA ALA A 549 -12.67 28.24 -5.26
C ALA A 549 -13.88 27.34 -5.57
N LYS A 550 -15.10 27.86 -5.39
CA LYS A 550 -16.36 27.19 -5.75
C LYS A 550 -16.35 26.76 -7.21
N SER A 551 -16.05 27.67 -8.14
CA SER A 551 -16.05 27.36 -9.59
C SER A 551 -15.09 26.22 -9.95
N HIS A 552 -13.88 26.24 -9.39
CA HIS A 552 -12.90 25.18 -9.59
C HIS A 552 -13.33 23.86 -8.95
N PHE A 553 -13.89 23.88 -7.74
CA PHE A 553 -14.39 22.66 -7.10
C PHE A 553 -15.61 22.06 -7.81
N GLU A 554 -16.53 22.88 -8.36
CA GLU A 554 -17.64 22.40 -9.19
C GLU A 554 -17.13 21.66 -10.43
N LYS A 555 -16.11 22.20 -11.11
CA LYS A 555 -15.44 21.51 -12.22
C LYS A 555 -14.79 20.21 -11.77
N ALA A 556 -14.09 20.22 -10.64
CA ALA A 556 -13.47 19.01 -10.09
C ALA A 556 -14.49 17.90 -9.82
N VAL A 557 -15.64 18.23 -9.23
CA VAL A 557 -16.76 17.31 -8.99
C VAL A 557 -17.38 16.82 -10.31
N SER A 558 -17.46 17.67 -11.34
CA SER A 558 -17.98 17.27 -12.65
C SER A 558 -17.09 16.24 -13.35
N TYR A 559 -15.78 16.33 -13.16
CA TYR A 559 -14.80 15.41 -13.73
C TYR A 559 -14.66 14.11 -12.94
N ASP A 560 -14.76 14.17 -11.61
CA ASP A 560 -14.68 13.02 -10.71
C ASP A 560 -15.79 13.08 -9.66
N ARG A 561 -16.98 12.61 -10.05
CA ARG A 561 -18.17 12.63 -9.19
C ARG A 561 -18.08 11.74 -7.96
N PHE A 562 -17.13 10.81 -7.94
CA PHE A 562 -16.96 9.82 -6.89
C PHE A 562 -15.97 10.29 -5.81
N ASN A 563 -15.26 11.39 -6.00
CA ASN A 563 -14.31 11.87 -5.00
C ASN A 563 -15.03 12.66 -3.87
N PRO A 564 -15.03 12.14 -2.62
CA PRO A 564 -15.72 12.79 -1.51
C PRO A 564 -14.99 14.06 -1.02
N ASP A 565 -13.68 14.18 -1.24
CA ASP A 565 -12.88 15.32 -0.78
C ASP A 565 -13.18 16.57 -1.61
N TYR A 566 -13.43 16.41 -2.91
CA TYR A 566 -13.84 17.52 -3.79
C TYR A 566 -15.18 18.08 -3.38
N ARG A 567 -16.13 17.20 -3.04
CA ARG A 567 -17.46 17.59 -2.55
C ARG A 567 -17.40 18.22 -1.16
N SER A 568 -16.56 17.70 -0.27
CA SER A 568 -16.36 18.30 1.06
C SER A 568 -15.78 19.70 0.92
N SER A 569 -14.77 19.88 0.06
CA SER A 569 -14.18 21.20 -0.22
C SER A 569 -15.18 22.17 -0.86
N LEU A 570 -16.01 21.68 -1.78
CA LEU A 570 -17.08 22.46 -2.40
C LEU A 570 -18.15 22.88 -1.37
N ALA A 571 -18.58 21.97 -0.50
CA ALA A 571 -19.55 22.27 0.57
C ALA A 571 -19.02 23.36 1.51
N VAL A 572 -17.74 23.31 1.88
CA VAL A 572 -17.10 24.36 2.68
C VAL A 572 -17.01 25.68 1.92
N ALA A 573 -16.76 25.66 0.61
CA ALA A 573 -16.79 26.87 -0.21
C ALA A 573 -18.21 27.50 -0.26
N TYR A 574 -19.25 26.69 -0.41
CA TYR A 574 -20.65 27.15 -0.33
C TYR A 574 -20.97 27.80 1.03
N LEU A 575 -20.53 27.19 2.15
CA LEU A 575 -20.70 27.79 3.48
C LEU A 575 -20.08 29.18 3.59
N ASN A 576 -18.85 29.36 3.09
CA ASN A 576 -18.15 30.64 3.14
C ASN A 576 -18.79 31.71 2.23
N LEU A 577 -19.61 31.31 1.27
CA LEU A 577 -20.41 32.18 0.41
C LEU A 577 -21.84 32.41 0.95
N ASN A 578 -22.17 31.88 2.13
CA ASN A 578 -23.52 31.86 2.71
C ASN A 578 -24.56 31.11 1.86
N GLU A 579 -24.12 30.16 1.03
CA GLU A 579 -24.99 29.32 0.19
C GLU A 579 -25.32 27.99 0.92
N GLN A 580 -26.05 28.10 2.02
CA GLN A 580 -26.21 27.01 2.99
C GLN A 580 -26.95 25.78 2.45
N GLU A 581 -28.00 25.96 1.64
CA GLU A 581 -28.77 24.85 1.08
C GLU A 581 -27.93 23.97 0.15
N GLU A 582 -27.13 24.58 -0.72
CA GLU A 582 -26.22 23.85 -1.61
C GLU A 582 -25.07 23.20 -0.84
N ALA A 583 -24.59 23.82 0.25
CA ALA A 583 -23.61 23.21 1.14
C ALA A 583 -24.14 21.89 1.75
N ILE A 584 -25.37 21.90 2.28
CA ILE A 584 -26.02 20.71 2.86
C ILE A 584 -26.18 19.60 1.82
N LYS A 585 -26.75 19.93 0.67
CA LYS A 585 -26.94 18.96 -0.42
C LYS A 585 -25.62 18.37 -0.90
N THR A 586 -24.57 19.18 -1.01
CA THR A 586 -23.25 18.74 -1.47
C THR A 586 -22.57 17.83 -0.45
N ILE A 587 -22.65 18.14 0.84
CA ILE A 587 -22.04 17.31 1.88
C ILE A 587 -22.79 15.99 2.09
N GLU A 588 -24.12 15.97 1.94
CA GLU A 588 -24.89 14.71 1.95
C GLU A 588 -24.43 13.76 0.82
N GLN A 589 -24.14 14.30 -0.36
CA GLN A 589 -23.58 13.52 -1.47
C GLN A 589 -22.17 13.01 -1.16
N ALA A 590 -21.33 13.78 -0.47
CA ALA A 590 -20.01 13.32 -0.02
C ALA A 590 -20.12 12.19 1.00
N VAL A 591 -21.01 12.31 2.00
CA VAL A 591 -21.23 11.26 3.01
C VAL A 591 -21.80 9.99 2.38
N ALA A 592 -22.65 10.09 1.36
CA ALA A 592 -23.16 8.93 0.64
C ALA A 592 -22.05 8.15 -0.10
N ILE A 593 -20.98 8.84 -0.52
CA ILE A 593 -19.82 8.24 -1.19
C ILE A 593 -18.84 7.62 -0.18
N ALA A 594 -18.59 8.29 0.94
CA ALA A 594 -17.63 7.86 1.96
C ALA A 594 -18.25 7.90 3.36
N PRO A 595 -19.15 6.95 3.67
CA PRO A 595 -19.95 6.98 4.90
C PRO A 595 -19.16 6.69 6.18
N TYR A 596 -17.92 6.21 6.08
CA TYR A 596 -17.04 5.90 7.22
C TYR A 596 -15.87 6.87 7.37
N ASN A 597 -15.68 7.77 6.40
CA ASN A 597 -14.60 8.73 6.39
C ASN A 597 -14.86 9.83 7.43
N VAL A 598 -14.09 9.81 8.51
CA VAL A 598 -14.25 10.73 9.65
C VAL A 598 -14.07 12.20 9.26
N ASN A 599 -13.24 12.50 8.24
CA ASN A 599 -13.06 13.88 7.79
C ASN A 599 -14.31 14.39 7.07
N VAL A 600 -14.94 13.54 6.24
CA VAL A 600 -16.20 13.85 5.55
C VAL A 600 -17.34 13.99 6.56
N LEU A 601 -17.45 13.06 7.51
CA LEU A 601 -18.46 13.13 8.57
C LEU A 601 -18.26 14.36 9.47
N GLY A 602 -17.02 14.70 9.82
CA GLY A 602 -16.70 15.92 10.58
C GLY A 602 -17.05 17.19 9.81
N THR A 603 -16.83 17.20 8.49
CA THR A 603 -17.27 18.30 7.63
C THR A 603 -18.79 18.42 7.60
N ALA A 604 -19.53 17.29 7.56
CA ALA A 604 -20.98 17.29 7.69
C ALA A 604 -21.43 17.88 9.03
N VAL A 605 -20.81 17.49 10.15
CA VAL A 605 -21.10 18.08 11.47
C VAL A 605 -20.94 19.61 11.43
N ASN A 606 -19.88 20.12 10.82
CA ASN A 606 -19.65 21.57 10.71
C ASN A 606 -20.71 22.26 9.83
N VAL A 607 -21.04 21.69 8.66
CA VAL A 607 -22.08 22.22 7.76
C VAL A 607 -23.44 22.28 8.45
N TYR A 608 -23.82 21.25 9.21
CA TYR A 608 -25.10 21.28 9.92
C TYR A 608 -25.10 22.17 11.17
N ALA A 609 -23.94 22.38 11.80
CA ALA A 609 -23.80 23.29 12.93
C ALA A 609 -24.04 24.74 12.48
N GLU A 610 -23.41 25.16 11.38
CA GLU A 610 -23.62 26.49 10.79
C GLU A 610 -25.07 26.69 10.31
N SER A 611 -25.75 25.62 9.88
CA SER A 611 -27.16 25.70 9.48
C SER A 611 -28.17 25.68 10.63
N GLY A 612 -27.72 25.48 11.87
CA GLY A 612 -28.61 25.37 13.04
C GLY A 612 -29.41 24.06 13.09
N ASN A 613 -29.13 23.07 12.24
CA ASN A 613 -29.83 21.78 12.25
C ASN A 613 -29.20 20.82 13.27
N LEU A 614 -29.60 20.99 14.53
CA LEU A 614 -29.05 20.24 15.66
C LEU A 614 -29.25 18.73 15.57
N ASP A 615 -30.36 18.26 14.99
CA ASP A 615 -30.63 16.83 14.83
C ASP A 615 -29.61 16.16 13.89
N GLN A 616 -29.28 16.80 12.77
CA GLN A 616 -28.25 16.28 11.86
C GLN A 616 -26.84 16.40 12.48
N VAL A 617 -26.54 17.46 13.24
CA VAL A 617 -25.29 17.59 13.98
C VAL A 617 -25.08 16.39 14.91
N LEU A 618 -26.10 16.01 15.69
CA LEU A 618 -26.03 14.87 16.60
C LEU A 618 -25.92 13.54 15.84
N LYS A 619 -26.70 13.37 14.77
CA LYS A 619 -26.66 12.17 13.92
C LYS A 619 -25.26 11.93 13.33
N TYR A 620 -24.61 12.96 12.77
CA TYR A 620 -23.27 12.80 12.20
C TYR A 620 -22.19 12.73 13.27
N SER A 621 -22.39 13.36 14.43
CA SER A 621 -21.48 13.20 15.58
C SER A 621 -21.48 11.76 16.08
N GLU A 622 -22.64 11.11 16.18
CA GLU A 622 -22.74 9.67 16.51
C GLU A 622 -22.01 8.81 15.47
N LYS A 623 -22.21 9.08 14.18
CA LYS A 623 -21.48 8.37 13.12
C LYS A 623 -19.96 8.53 13.21
N THR A 624 -19.46 9.68 13.68
CA THR A 624 -18.01 9.89 13.83
C THR A 624 -17.41 8.96 14.89
N VAL A 625 -18.07 8.81 16.05
CA VAL A 625 -17.60 7.89 17.10
C VAL A 625 -17.78 6.42 16.70
N GLU A 626 -18.84 6.09 15.95
CA GLU A 626 -19.03 4.73 15.41
C GLU A 626 -17.94 4.36 14.37
N SER A 627 -17.54 5.32 13.54
CA SER A 627 -16.55 5.10 12.48
C SER A 627 -15.11 5.15 13.00
N PHE A 628 -14.86 5.82 14.11
CA PHE A 628 -13.55 5.88 14.74
C PHE A 628 -13.64 5.88 16.29
N PRO A 629 -14.00 4.72 16.88
CA PRO A 629 -14.36 4.61 18.29
C PRO A 629 -13.19 4.81 19.26
N TYR A 630 -11.94 4.78 18.82
CA TYR A 630 -10.77 4.98 19.68
C TYR A 630 -10.21 6.41 19.66
N ASN A 631 -10.95 7.37 19.11
CA ASN A 631 -10.58 8.77 19.12
C ASN A 631 -11.32 9.53 20.21
N TYR A 632 -10.62 9.84 21.31
CA TYR A 632 -11.20 10.52 22.48
C TYR A 632 -11.85 11.88 22.12
N ALA A 633 -11.27 12.63 21.17
CA ALA A 633 -11.78 13.95 20.79
C ALA A 633 -13.16 13.87 20.13
N LEU A 634 -13.49 12.77 19.46
CA LEU A 634 -14.83 12.56 18.89
C LEU A 634 -15.88 12.34 19.98
N TRP A 635 -15.51 11.60 21.04
CA TRP A 635 -16.36 11.38 22.20
C TRP A 635 -16.55 12.65 23.04
N GLU A 636 -15.51 13.46 23.21
CA GLU A 636 -15.61 14.78 23.85
C GLU A 636 -16.58 15.67 23.08
N GLY A 637 -16.41 15.75 21.76
CA GLY A 637 -17.28 16.50 20.88
C GLY A 637 -18.73 16.00 20.89
N LEU A 638 -18.96 14.68 20.99
CA LEU A 638 -20.30 14.10 21.10
C LEU A 638 -20.96 14.46 22.45
N THR A 639 -20.22 14.33 23.55
CA THR A 639 -20.71 14.67 24.90
C THR A 639 -21.09 16.14 24.98
N TYR A 640 -20.20 17.03 24.49
CA TYR A 640 -20.45 18.46 24.41
C TYR A 640 -21.70 18.78 23.60
N ARG A 641 -21.85 18.20 22.40
CA ARG A 641 -23.00 18.50 21.53
C ARG A 641 -24.31 18.03 22.14
N TYR A 642 -24.36 16.86 22.79
CA TYR A 642 -25.56 16.44 23.52
C TYR A 642 -25.90 17.41 24.64
N PHE A 643 -24.90 17.83 25.42
CA PHE A 643 -25.08 18.81 26.47
C PHE A 643 -25.60 20.14 25.93
N VAL A 644 -24.99 20.70 24.87
CA VAL A 644 -25.42 21.99 24.29
C VAL A 644 -26.85 21.95 23.81
N VAL A 645 -27.26 20.90 23.09
CA VAL A 645 -28.66 20.77 22.63
C VAL A 645 -29.61 20.66 23.82
N GLY A 646 -29.24 19.87 24.84
CA GLY A 646 -30.02 19.74 26.07
C GLY A 646 -30.12 21.04 26.87
N TYR A 647 -29.01 21.75 27.01
CA TYR A 647 -28.92 23.06 27.68
C TYR A 647 -29.76 24.12 26.97
N GLN A 648 -29.72 24.17 25.63
CA GLN A 648 -30.55 25.08 24.85
C GLN A 648 -32.04 24.78 24.99
N ALA A 649 -32.42 23.50 25.00
CA ALA A 649 -33.82 23.09 25.25
C ALA A 649 -34.25 23.48 26.68
N TRP A 650 -33.38 23.25 27.67
CA TRP A 650 -33.62 23.62 29.06
C TRP A 650 -33.83 25.13 29.23
N ALA A 651 -32.95 25.95 28.64
CA ALA A 651 -33.06 27.40 28.66
C ALA A 651 -34.33 27.93 27.97
N LYS A 652 -34.87 27.19 26.98
CA LYS A 652 -36.13 27.52 26.29
C LYS A 652 -37.38 26.98 27.01
N GLY A 653 -37.22 26.22 28.08
CA GLY A 653 -38.33 25.60 28.82
C GLY A 653 -38.86 24.28 28.25
N ASP A 654 -38.22 23.72 27.22
CA ASP A 654 -38.57 22.40 26.67
C ASP A 654 -37.95 21.29 27.55
N ARG A 655 -38.70 20.93 28.60
CA ARG A 655 -38.25 19.96 29.61
C ARG A 655 -38.04 18.56 29.05
N GLU A 656 -38.87 18.13 28.09
CA GLU A 656 -38.81 16.77 27.53
C GLU A 656 -37.54 16.60 26.69
N GLN A 657 -37.31 17.51 25.74
CA GLN A 657 -36.13 17.44 24.88
C GLN A 657 -34.85 17.68 25.69
N ALA A 658 -34.87 18.60 26.66
CA ALA A 658 -33.75 18.81 27.58
C ALA A 658 -33.39 17.52 28.31
N ALA A 659 -34.36 16.88 28.98
CA ALA A 659 -34.11 15.66 29.72
C ALA A 659 -33.55 14.54 28.82
N LYS A 660 -34.11 14.40 27.61
CA LYS A 660 -33.68 13.40 26.63
C LYS A 660 -32.23 13.59 26.20
N MET A 661 -31.81 14.81 25.86
CA MET A 661 -30.46 15.09 25.37
C MET A 661 -29.41 15.07 26.50
N LEU A 662 -29.76 15.58 27.68
CA LEU A 662 -28.87 15.57 28.83
C LEU A 662 -28.60 14.15 29.35
N LYS A 663 -29.62 13.26 29.34
CA LYS A 663 -29.42 11.83 29.64
C LYS A 663 -28.44 11.19 28.64
N LYS A 664 -28.55 11.51 27.35
CA LYS A 664 -27.59 11.04 26.35
C LYS A 664 -26.17 11.53 26.61
N ALA A 665 -25.99 12.78 27.05
CA ALA A 665 -24.67 13.28 27.45
C ALA A 665 -24.10 12.47 28.64
N GLN A 666 -24.93 12.14 29.63
CA GLN A 666 -24.53 11.30 30.77
C GLN A 666 -24.12 9.88 30.39
N GLU A 667 -24.73 9.33 29.35
CA GLU A 667 -24.44 7.97 28.88
C GLU A 667 -23.09 7.85 28.15
N VAL A 668 -22.54 8.95 27.60
CA VAL A 668 -21.32 8.90 26.76
C VAL A 668 -20.11 8.32 27.50
N PRO A 669 -19.75 8.78 28.71
CA PRO A 669 -18.66 8.17 29.50
C PRO A 669 -18.78 6.65 29.66
N GLY A 670 -19.97 6.14 29.99
CA GLY A 670 -20.21 4.70 30.12
C GLY A 670 -20.08 3.94 28.79
N ARG A 671 -20.37 4.58 27.65
CA ARG A 671 -20.11 4.00 26.32
C ARG A 671 -18.62 3.88 26.03
N VAL A 672 -17.82 4.86 26.45
CA VAL A 672 -16.36 4.82 26.34
C VAL A 672 -15.79 3.66 27.18
N GLU A 673 -16.26 3.52 28.42
CA GLU A 673 -15.86 2.40 29.29
C GLU A 673 -16.24 1.04 28.68
N LYS A 674 -17.46 0.91 28.14
CA LYS A 674 -17.91 -0.30 27.45
C LYS A 674 -17.06 -0.62 26.22
N GLN A 675 -16.68 0.40 25.44
CA GLN A 675 -15.78 0.24 24.30
C GLN A 675 -14.42 -0.30 24.75
N MET A 676 -13.88 0.24 25.85
CA MET A 676 -12.58 -0.16 26.40
C MET A 676 -12.60 -1.48 27.16
N ALA A 677 -13.75 -1.94 27.66
CA ALA A 677 -13.90 -3.25 28.28
C ALA A 677 -13.55 -4.41 27.34
N GLY A 678 -13.68 -4.21 26.02
CA GLY A 678 -13.28 -5.18 25.00
C GLY A 678 -11.79 -5.16 24.63
N VAL A 679 -11.00 -4.20 25.15
CA VAL A 679 -9.58 -4.01 24.80
C VAL A 679 -8.69 -4.66 25.85
N THR A 680 -7.93 -5.68 25.44
CA THR A 680 -7.03 -6.43 26.34
C THR A 680 -5.83 -5.59 26.78
N GLU A 681 -5.19 -5.95 27.90
CA GLU A 681 -3.94 -5.31 28.35
C GLU A 681 -2.82 -5.42 27.31
N GLN A 682 -2.77 -6.53 26.56
CA GLN A 682 -1.84 -6.67 25.43
C GLN A 682 -2.09 -5.58 24.37
N TYR A 683 -3.35 -5.32 24.01
CA TYR A 683 -3.69 -4.29 23.03
C TYR A 683 -3.42 -2.88 23.55
N LYS A 684 -3.69 -2.62 24.85
CA LYS A 684 -3.29 -1.36 25.50
C LYS A 684 -1.77 -1.15 25.43
N SER A 685 -0.97 -2.21 25.64
CA SER A 685 0.49 -2.12 25.55
C SER A 685 1.03 -1.86 24.13
N MET A 686 0.25 -2.22 23.09
CA MET A 686 0.58 -1.97 21.68
C MET A 686 0.05 -0.63 21.17
N TRP A 687 -0.71 0.11 21.98
CA TRP A 687 -1.25 1.41 21.61
C TRP A 687 -0.08 2.39 21.33
N GLY A 688 0.00 2.88 20.10
CA GLY A 688 1.03 3.86 19.73
C GLY A 688 0.75 5.21 20.38
N THR A 689 1.52 5.59 21.39
CA THR A 689 1.39 6.88 22.10
C THR A 689 1.69 8.10 21.22
N GLN A 690 2.22 7.90 20.01
CA GLN A 690 2.68 8.97 19.12
C GLN A 690 1.55 9.64 18.32
N LEU A 691 0.34 9.08 18.30
CA LEU A 691 -0.78 9.61 17.50
C LEU A 691 -2.04 9.91 18.34
N LEU A 692 -2.42 9.02 19.27
CA LEU A 692 -3.51 9.25 20.22
C LEU A 692 -3.19 8.55 21.56
N PRO A 693 -3.57 9.14 22.70
CA PRO A 693 -3.52 8.45 23.99
C PRO A 693 -4.46 7.23 23.98
N VAL A 694 -4.27 6.33 24.95
CA VAL A 694 -5.24 5.27 25.22
C VAL A 694 -6.58 5.92 25.52
N LEU A 695 -7.65 5.44 24.87
CA LEU A 695 -8.98 5.99 25.08
C LEU A 695 -9.39 5.79 26.55
N GLU A 696 -9.76 6.88 27.19
CA GLU A 696 -10.28 6.94 28.55
C GLU A 696 -11.37 8.01 28.65
N VAL A 697 -12.15 7.97 29.73
CA VAL A 697 -13.12 9.03 30.02
C VAL A 697 -12.34 10.28 30.43
N THR A 698 -12.42 11.33 29.62
CA THR A 698 -11.62 12.54 29.84
C THR A 698 -12.31 13.51 30.82
N PRO A 699 -11.54 14.43 31.44
CA PRO A 699 -12.10 15.50 32.26
C PRO A 699 -13.13 16.37 31.51
N SER A 700 -12.99 16.55 30.19
CA SER A 700 -13.97 17.29 29.39
C SER A 700 -15.30 16.55 29.24
N MET A 701 -15.30 15.21 29.17
CA MET A 701 -16.54 14.45 29.18
C MET A 701 -17.22 14.56 30.55
N LYS A 702 -16.43 14.47 31.64
CA LYS A 702 -16.93 14.61 33.02
C LYS A 702 -17.52 15.98 33.31
N LEU A 703 -16.98 17.05 32.73
CA LEU A 703 -17.56 18.39 32.81
C LEU A 703 -19.02 18.37 32.32
N TYR A 704 -19.26 17.90 31.10
CA TYR A 704 -20.58 17.94 30.49
C TYR A 704 -21.53 16.86 31.04
N GLU A 705 -21.01 15.72 31.51
CA GLU A 705 -21.76 14.75 32.31
C GLU A 705 -22.28 15.40 33.61
N GLY A 706 -21.40 16.04 34.36
CA GLY A 706 -21.72 16.68 35.63
C GLY A 706 -22.66 17.88 35.49
N ALA A 707 -22.47 18.70 34.46
CA ALA A 707 -23.40 19.79 34.13
C ALA A 707 -24.79 19.26 33.76
N SER A 708 -24.85 18.14 33.02
CA SER A 708 -26.11 17.47 32.70
C SER A 708 -26.79 16.90 33.95
N GLN A 709 -26.04 16.30 34.86
CA GLN A 709 -26.52 15.80 36.17
C GLN A 709 -27.08 16.92 37.04
N TYR A 710 -26.44 18.10 37.06
CA TYR A 710 -26.98 19.26 37.78
C TYR A 710 -28.38 19.64 37.26
N ILE A 711 -28.53 19.78 35.94
CA ILE A 711 -29.81 20.18 35.32
C ILE A 711 -30.88 19.10 35.55
N LEU A 712 -30.51 17.81 35.54
CA LEU A 712 -31.38 16.66 35.80
C LEU A 712 -31.61 16.37 37.29
N HIS A 713 -31.23 17.29 38.19
CA HIS A 713 -31.42 17.18 39.64
C HIS A 713 -30.67 16.00 40.32
N ASP A 714 -29.64 15.46 39.68
CA ASP A 714 -28.71 14.47 40.27
C ASP A 714 -27.47 15.17 40.85
N TRP A 715 -27.69 15.90 41.94
CA TRP A 715 -26.68 16.79 42.51
C TRP A 715 -25.46 16.06 43.12
N THR A 716 -25.64 14.83 43.58
CA THR A 716 -24.56 14.04 44.19
C THR A 716 -23.51 13.67 43.15
N ASN A 717 -23.95 13.12 42.01
CA ASN A 717 -23.03 12.76 40.93
C ASN A 717 -22.50 14.01 40.21
N ALA A 718 -23.34 15.05 40.08
CA ALA A 718 -22.92 16.33 39.52
C ALA A 718 -21.72 16.92 40.28
N GLU A 719 -21.75 16.94 41.61
CA GLU A 719 -20.63 17.46 42.40
C GLU A 719 -19.35 16.67 42.13
N GLN A 720 -19.41 15.33 42.15
CA GLN A 720 -18.25 14.46 41.97
C GLN A 720 -17.60 14.67 40.60
N ASN A 721 -18.39 14.61 39.54
CA ASN A 721 -17.89 14.73 38.17
C ASN A 721 -17.38 16.15 37.86
N LEU A 722 -18.05 17.19 38.34
CA LEU A 722 -17.63 18.57 38.12
C LEU A 722 -16.35 18.92 38.92
N LYS A 723 -16.20 18.43 40.15
CA LYS A 723 -14.95 18.56 40.92
C LYS A 723 -13.78 17.91 40.19
N PHE A 724 -13.97 16.66 39.77
CA PHE A 724 -12.96 15.93 39.01
C PHE A 724 -12.55 16.72 37.75
N ALA A 725 -13.53 17.22 36.99
CA ALA A 725 -13.27 18.03 35.80
C ALA A 725 -12.47 19.31 36.14
N PHE A 726 -12.89 20.07 37.15
CA PHE A 726 -12.19 21.29 37.57
C PHE A 726 -10.74 21.05 38.00
N GLU A 727 -10.48 19.96 38.71
CA GLU A 727 -9.15 19.60 39.19
C GLU A 727 -8.20 19.17 38.05
N HIS A 728 -8.72 18.45 37.05
CA HIS A 728 -7.89 17.78 36.03
C HIS A 728 -7.86 18.49 34.67
N LEU A 729 -8.82 19.37 34.36
CA LEU A 729 -8.80 20.17 33.13
C LEU A 729 -7.62 21.13 33.09
N GLN A 730 -6.91 21.12 31.97
CA GLN A 730 -5.77 22.02 31.69
C GLN A 730 -6.20 23.25 30.88
N ASP A 731 -7.22 23.12 30.03
CA ASP A 731 -7.75 24.24 29.26
C ASP A 731 -8.43 25.25 30.19
N LYS A 732 -7.98 26.51 30.14
CA LYS A 732 -8.44 27.57 31.05
C LYS A 732 -9.94 27.84 30.90
N GLN A 733 -10.46 27.77 29.68
CA GLN A 733 -11.86 28.07 29.39
C GLN A 733 -12.76 26.94 29.91
N LEU A 734 -12.46 25.68 29.58
CA LEU A 734 -13.21 24.53 30.08
C LEU A 734 -13.12 24.40 31.60
N LYS A 735 -11.95 24.68 32.19
CA LYS A 735 -11.79 24.71 33.65
C LYS A 735 -12.63 25.80 34.31
N GLY A 736 -12.70 26.98 33.68
CA GLY A 736 -13.60 28.07 34.12
C GLY A 736 -15.08 27.66 34.05
N GLU A 737 -15.48 26.95 33.00
CA GLU A 737 -16.83 26.41 32.86
C GLU A 737 -17.15 25.34 33.92
N ALA A 738 -16.21 24.44 34.24
CA ALA A 738 -16.35 23.49 35.34
C ALA A 738 -16.54 24.20 36.69
N ALA A 739 -15.74 25.23 36.95
CA ALA A 739 -15.90 26.06 38.15
C ALA A 739 -17.27 26.76 38.18
N MET A 740 -17.78 27.20 37.03
CA MET A 740 -19.08 27.86 36.94
C MET A 740 -20.20 26.90 37.35
N TRP A 741 -20.24 25.69 36.78
CA TRP A 741 -21.25 24.69 37.14
C TRP A 741 -21.15 24.24 38.61
N LEU A 742 -19.94 24.12 39.18
CA LEU A 742 -19.75 23.89 40.62
C LEU A 742 -20.31 25.05 41.47
N GLY A 743 -20.04 26.29 41.05
CA GLY A 743 -20.53 27.48 41.74
C GLY A 743 -22.06 27.52 41.79
N VAL A 744 -22.70 27.21 40.65
CA VAL A 744 -24.16 27.10 40.52
C VAL A 744 -24.72 26.03 41.48
N LEU A 745 -24.11 24.84 41.47
CA LEU A 745 -24.51 23.73 42.33
C LEU A 745 -24.42 24.10 43.82
N TYR A 746 -23.27 24.63 44.26
CA TYR A 746 -23.07 25.00 45.67
C TYR A 746 -23.97 26.14 46.12
N GLN A 747 -24.27 27.09 45.23
CA GLN A 747 -25.22 28.16 45.52
C GLN A 747 -26.64 27.59 45.73
N LYS A 748 -27.11 26.68 44.86
CA LYS A 748 -28.41 26.00 45.04
C LYS A 748 -28.48 25.16 46.32
N GLN A 749 -27.38 24.52 46.70
CA GLN A 749 -27.27 23.74 47.95
C GLN A 749 -27.13 24.61 49.21
N GLY A 750 -26.89 25.91 49.08
CA GLY A 750 -26.64 26.82 50.21
C GLY A 750 -25.27 26.66 50.88
N ASN A 751 -24.29 26.02 50.22
CA ASN A 751 -22.95 25.78 50.77
C ASN A 751 -22.04 27.01 50.63
N LYS A 752 -22.23 28.00 51.51
CA LYS A 752 -21.55 29.31 51.45
C LYS A 752 -20.01 29.22 51.41
N ILE A 753 -19.42 28.24 52.08
CA ILE A 753 -17.95 28.09 52.14
C ILE A 753 -17.43 27.66 50.75
N GLN A 754 -18.00 26.60 50.20
CA GLN A 754 -17.56 26.08 48.90
C GLN A 754 -17.90 27.04 47.75
N THR A 755 -19.03 27.75 47.83
CA THR A 755 -19.37 28.83 46.88
C THR A 755 -18.31 29.93 46.86
N ALA A 756 -17.84 30.39 48.03
CA ALA A 756 -16.80 31.42 48.11
C ALA A 756 -15.45 30.96 47.54
N VAL A 757 -15.06 29.71 47.83
CA VAL A 757 -13.81 29.11 47.32
C VAL A 757 -13.85 29.00 45.79
N ILE A 758 -14.91 28.42 45.24
CA ILE A 758 -15.06 28.25 43.80
C ILE A 758 -15.20 29.60 43.09
N SER A 759 -15.89 30.58 43.69
CA SER A 759 -16.02 31.90 43.06
C SER A 759 -14.70 32.64 42.93
N ALA A 760 -13.85 32.58 43.97
CA ALA A 760 -12.51 33.17 43.93
C ALA A 760 -11.65 32.56 42.80
N ALA A 761 -11.71 31.23 42.65
CA ALA A 761 -10.98 30.53 41.59
C ALA A 761 -11.58 30.79 40.20
N GLY A 762 -12.91 30.68 40.05
CA GLY A 762 -13.63 30.83 38.79
C GLY A 762 -13.53 32.23 38.19
N SER A 763 -13.55 33.27 39.03
CA SER A 763 -13.40 34.67 38.60
C SER A 763 -12.03 34.99 37.99
N GLN A 764 -10.99 34.17 38.25
CA GLN A 764 -9.69 34.29 37.58
C GLN A 764 -9.63 33.55 36.23
N LEU A 765 -10.55 32.62 36.03
CA LEU A 765 -10.59 31.72 34.88
C LEU A 765 -11.54 32.21 33.78
N MET A 766 -12.65 32.87 34.16
CA MET A 766 -13.74 33.23 33.26
C MET A 766 -14.30 34.62 33.56
N ASP A 767 -14.49 35.41 32.50
CA ASP A 767 -15.14 36.73 32.61
C ASP A 767 -16.61 36.60 32.96
N LYS A 768 -17.15 37.58 33.70
CA LYS A 768 -18.56 37.62 34.16
C LYS A 768 -18.99 36.36 34.93
N PHE A 769 -18.05 35.64 35.54
CA PHE A 769 -18.28 34.40 36.29
C PHE A 769 -19.47 34.50 37.26
N GLU A 770 -19.43 35.45 38.19
CA GLU A 770 -20.47 35.68 39.20
C GLU A 770 -21.87 35.94 38.60
N ALA A 771 -21.93 36.69 37.50
CA ALA A 771 -23.20 36.98 36.83
C ALA A 771 -23.77 35.71 36.17
N ASN A 772 -22.93 34.90 35.54
CA ASN A 772 -23.34 33.64 34.91
C ASN A 772 -23.79 32.62 35.96
N VAL A 773 -23.08 32.51 37.08
CA VAL A 773 -23.45 31.62 38.19
C VAL A 773 -24.82 31.99 38.76
N ARG A 774 -25.05 33.28 39.04
CA ARG A 774 -26.37 33.74 39.53
C ARG A 774 -27.49 33.46 38.54
N GLY A 775 -27.30 33.81 37.26
CA GLY A 775 -28.32 33.59 36.24
C GLY A 775 -28.69 32.11 36.06
N LEU A 776 -27.71 31.21 36.07
CA LEU A 776 -27.95 29.77 35.98
C LEU A 776 -28.57 29.19 37.26
N ALA A 777 -28.23 29.74 38.43
CA ALA A 777 -28.80 29.32 39.71
C ALA A 777 -30.26 29.77 39.89
N GLU A 778 -30.77 30.71 39.09
CA GLU A 778 -32.18 31.12 39.11
C GLU A 778 -33.08 30.16 38.34
N LEU A 779 -32.54 29.43 37.35
CA LEU A 779 -33.30 28.47 36.56
C LEU A 779 -33.72 27.23 37.39
N GLU A 780 -34.90 26.67 37.06
CA GLU A 780 -35.40 25.44 37.68
C GLU A 780 -34.75 24.21 37.04
N THR A 781 -34.30 23.27 37.87
CA THR A 781 -33.83 21.95 37.43
C THR A 781 -35.00 21.05 37.04
N LEU A 782 -34.73 20.04 36.23
CA LEU A 782 -35.70 19.01 35.82
C LEU A 782 -35.78 17.94 36.92
N GLN A 783 -36.94 17.82 37.57
CA GLN A 783 -37.23 16.78 38.58
C GLN A 783 -37.81 15.52 37.94
#